data_AF-A0A075AJF5-F1
#
_entry.id   AF-A0A075AJF5-F1
#
_cell.length_a   1.000
_cell.length_b   1.000
_cell.length_c   1.000
_cell.angle_alpha   90.00
_cell.angle_beta   90.00
_cell.angle_gamma   90.00
#
_symmetry.space_group_name_H-M   'P 1'
#
loop_
_entity.id
_entity.type
_entity.pdbx_description
1 polymer ?
#
loop_
_entity_poly.entity_id
_entity_poly.type
_entity_poly.pdbx_seq_one_letter_code
_entity_poly.pdbx_strand_id
1 'polypeptide(L)'
;MSSGRRILSWLQFDIRLCAVRLVKSLKESHKGKVDRFLFVVRSYAPTDRSSDTIKDKFYDGLNALLRRAKSSGIVVVVRCLNAQVGRLSSSETQLSGRRGLDSMLSVVNSTKDTWQELGFGDLQKSLESTVLELASNREKGDVARANLVQLTREFRKSASEESKKAVLALLKSFQAEVDASRKRCAYAEDAYISVYKRLIDLPGMHFLKFIHIGKDPTLALTEVQNLQKKASRSTDTECENRKLREINEQLRTEVSALRHHETEAARLQKLLDDLNSNMESELKSRKASLEESFKKTVLEREQELMVLRAEMEEKHKIMEEKTVGLTKALEMTQSELFTLKVQADTSESGKTSELEILTDELDKARERIRELEGSLPPSFTGRSDNENITSQVLTLTSRVEDLESDLSQKETEISLYASKLSVLRQEKEEVQSTLQGKVEELQTWITNLETQLSEARLRLQSQSDYEEVCRELAFLRSIEFSNENLVSERGEPEGTAHFDSNDPAASAPVLKPPLEVLLMNKNRALQNQIAELSATTDQLRAELHRLQMFEVESRQQAQEQRELIAVLESDLYRLQEAYDEAQRLNMFGQTGTPSQDQLHTTSHAACREGQILAEAIGEEQPNQTTVPRVDPSLLQIVVHQRDRFRARTEELEQSESNHKQQIILLQREVESVRADNVKLYGKIRFLQSYSSPRHNPPVPESTKSTSVAIPLNQDSVVEKYSQAYEADLDPFSQFHRQERQRHYRDLRPHDKLMLKIFRLVVGNRTARLGAFVYALILHLLVFLALYKAAHFQTTANEAEANCLQRYAEHMRLVHKEGAPNGYL
;
A
#
# COMPACT_ATOMS: atom_id res chain seq x y z
N MET A 1 -13.81 41.97 -79.12
CA MET A 1 -12.58 42.79 -79.20
C MET A 1 -12.55 43.76 -78.02
N SER A 2 -11.35 44.19 -77.60
CA SER A 2 -11.00 44.95 -76.38
C SER A 2 -10.74 44.13 -75.11
N SER A 3 -9.54 43.55 -75.08
CA SER A 3 -8.77 43.19 -73.89
C SER A 3 -8.50 44.43 -73.02
N GLY A 4 -8.62 44.32 -71.70
CA GLY A 4 -8.24 45.39 -70.78
C GLY A 4 -8.07 44.89 -69.34
N ARG A 5 -6.83 44.57 -68.99
CA ARG A 5 -6.31 44.12 -67.69
C ARG A 5 -7.09 44.68 -66.48
N ARG A 6 -7.50 43.81 -65.55
CA ARG A 6 -7.88 44.21 -64.17
C ARG A 6 -7.28 43.27 -63.11
N ILE A 7 -6.01 42.93 -63.29
CA ILE A 7 -5.16 42.43 -62.19
C ILE A 7 -4.30 43.63 -61.78
N LEU A 8 -4.53 44.15 -60.57
CA LEU A 8 -3.95 45.44 -60.14
C LEU A 8 -2.73 45.29 -59.23
N SER A 9 -2.37 44.08 -58.79
CA SER A 9 -1.02 43.77 -58.30
C SER A 9 -0.74 42.27 -58.30
N TRP A 10 0.36 41.88 -58.93
CA TRP A 10 1.03 40.61 -58.64
C TRP A 10 2.02 40.88 -57.50
N LEU A 11 1.81 40.27 -56.34
CA LEU A 11 2.79 40.27 -55.25
C LEU A 11 3.43 38.89 -55.23
N GLN A 12 4.56 38.78 -55.91
CA GLN A 12 5.43 37.61 -55.82
C GLN A 12 6.29 37.78 -54.57
N PHE A 13 6.03 36.96 -53.56
CA PHE A 13 6.75 37.00 -52.29
C PHE A 13 8.00 36.10 -52.34
N ASP A 14 7.88 34.98 -53.07
CA ASP A 14 8.96 34.03 -53.37
C ASP A 14 8.55 33.22 -54.62
N ILE A 15 9.47 32.45 -55.23
CA ILE A 15 9.29 31.60 -56.42
C ILE A 15 8.08 30.64 -56.24
N ARG A 16 7.70 30.34 -55.00
CA ARG A 16 6.64 29.39 -54.63
C ARG A 16 5.35 30.02 -54.07
N LEU A 17 5.31 31.34 -53.88
CA LEU A 17 4.17 32.05 -53.27
C LEU A 17 3.76 33.28 -54.09
N CYS A 18 2.56 33.22 -54.69
CA CYS A 18 2.00 34.32 -55.47
C CYS A 18 0.64 34.74 -54.93
N ALA A 19 0.47 36.03 -54.66
CA ALA A 19 -0.80 36.61 -54.27
C ALA A 19 -1.33 37.57 -55.35
N VAL A 20 -2.60 37.40 -55.71
CA VAL A 20 -3.30 38.24 -56.68
C VAL A 20 -4.48 38.92 -56.00
N ARG A 21 -4.49 40.25 -56.04
CA ARG A 21 -5.61 41.07 -55.54
C ARG A 21 -6.55 41.44 -56.70
N LEU A 22 -7.82 41.06 -56.58
CA LEU A 22 -8.85 41.41 -57.56
C LEU A 22 -9.63 42.64 -57.08
N VAL A 23 -9.86 43.60 -57.99
CA VAL A 23 -10.35 44.95 -57.65
C VAL A 23 -11.88 45.11 -57.74
N LYS A 24 -12.62 44.11 -58.23
CA LYS A 24 -14.09 44.21 -58.20
C LYS A 24 -14.64 43.88 -56.80
N SER A 25 -15.15 44.90 -56.14
CA SER A 25 -16.12 44.80 -55.04
C SER A 25 -17.29 43.92 -55.47
N LEU A 26 -17.50 42.82 -54.75
CA LEU A 26 -18.73 42.03 -54.83
C LEU A 26 -19.76 42.76 -53.98
N LYS A 27 -20.68 43.46 -54.65
CA LYS A 27 -21.72 44.26 -54.01
C LYS A 27 -22.86 43.32 -53.55
N GLU A 28 -22.94 43.04 -52.25
CA GLU A 28 -24.12 42.40 -51.65
C GLU A 28 -25.29 43.40 -51.54
N SER A 29 -26.51 42.86 -51.61
CA SER A 29 -27.78 43.57 -51.79
C SER A 29 -28.19 44.51 -50.63
N HIS A 30 -29.20 45.32 -50.92
CA HIS A 30 -29.79 46.46 -50.19
C HIS A 30 -29.92 46.30 -48.64
N LYS A 31 -28.82 46.49 -47.90
CA LYS A 31 -28.75 47.18 -46.59
C LYS A 31 -27.29 47.13 -46.10
N GLY A 32 -26.49 48.11 -46.53
CA GLY A 32 -25.09 48.31 -46.09
C GLY A 32 -24.06 48.14 -47.20
N LYS A 33 -23.43 49.25 -47.63
CA LYS A 33 -22.29 49.21 -48.56
C LYS A 33 -21.04 48.76 -47.79
N VAL A 34 -20.61 47.51 -47.98
CA VAL A 34 -19.26 47.06 -47.60
C VAL A 34 -18.54 46.59 -48.86
N ASP A 35 -17.49 47.31 -49.27
CA ASP A 35 -16.63 46.86 -50.37
C ASP A 35 -15.73 45.72 -49.87
N ARG A 36 -16.06 44.48 -50.24
CA ARG A 36 -15.23 43.29 -49.96
C ARG A 36 -14.28 43.02 -51.13
N PHE A 37 -13.00 42.87 -50.83
CA PHE A 37 -11.96 42.57 -51.82
C PHE A 37 -11.65 41.06 -51.83
N LEU A 38 -11.53 40.46 -53.00
CA LEU A 38 -11.13 39.05 -53.15
C LEU A 38 -9.61 38.96 -53.30
N PHE A 39 -8.97 38.24 -52.37
CA PHE A 39 -7.55 37.90 -52.42
C PHE A 39 -7.41 36.42 -52.78
N VAL A 40 -6.74 36.13 -53.90
CA VAL A 40 -6.44 34.75 -54.30
C VAL A 40 -4.96 34.51 -54.08
N VAL A 41 -4.63 33.53 -53.25
CA VAL A 41 -3.26 33.14 -52.95
C VAL A 41 -3.01 31.77 -53.58
N ARG A 42 -2.06 31.72 -54.51
CA ARG A 42 -1.57 30.47 -55.11
C ARG A 42 -0.22 30.16 -54.50
N SER A 43 -0.15 29.05 -53.79
CA SER A 43 1.04 28.62 -53.07
C SER A 43 1.40 27.18 -53.40
N TYR A 44 2.69 26.90 -53.55
CA TYR A 44 3.22 25.55 -53.71
C TYR A 44 3.99 25.17 -52.46
N ALA A 45 3.44 24.20 -51.70
CA ALA A 45 4.08 23.72 -50.48
C ALA A 45 5.48 23.12 -50.80
N PRO A 46 6.50 23.35 -49.95
CA PRO A 46 7.78 22.67 -50.05
C PRO A 46 7.59 21.14 -50.00
N THR A 47 8.36 20.41 -50.82
CA THR A 47 8.36 18.94 -50.78
C THR A 47 9.06 18.43 -49.52
N ASP A 48 8.77 17.21 -49.08
CA ASP A 48 9.32 16.65 -47.82
C ASP A 48 10.85 16.65 -47.73
N ARG A 49 11.53 16.61 -48.87
CA ARG A 49 13.00 16.66 -48.97
C ARG A 49 13.59 18.06 -48.74
N SER A 50 12.76 19.08 -48.55
CA SER A 50 13.21 20.46 -48.27
C SER A 50 13.62 20.57 -46.79
N SER A 51 14.67 21.33 -46.49
CA SER A 51 15.13 21.53 -45.11
C SER A 51 14.07 22.25 -44.24
N ASP A 52 14.09 21.99 -42.94
CA ASP A 52 13.13 22.59 -41.98
C ASP A 52 13.18 24.12 -42.01
N THR A 53 14.37 24.70 -42.19
CA THR A 53 14.56 26.15 -42.37
C THR A 53 13.85 26.73 -43.61
N ILE A 54 13.69 25.95 -44.69
CA ILE A 54 12.96 26.37 -45.89
C ILE A 54 11.45 26.25 -45.64
N LYS A 55 11.02 25.22 -44.92
CA LYS A 55 9.61 25.04 -44.53
C LYS A 55 9.15 26.16 -43.59
N ASP A 56 9.90 26.47 -42.55
CA ASP A 56 9.55 27.52 -41.58
C ASP A 56 9.46 28.90 -42.25
N LYS A 57 10.44 29.27 -43.08
CA LYS A 57 10.40 30.53 -43.84
C LYS A 57 9.20 30.63 -44.77
N PHE A 58 8.82 29.52 -45.41
CA PHE A 58 7.65 29.47 -46.28
C PHE A 58 6.35 29.68 -45.50
N TYR A 59 6.18 29.01 -44.35
CA TYR A 59 4.97 29.13 -43.53
C TYR A 59 4.88 30.48 -42.82
N ASP A 60 6.00 31.06 -42.38
CA ASP A 60 6.04 32.41 -41.82
C ASP A 60 5.64 33.46 -42.88
N GLY A 61 6.16 33.31 -44.10
CA GLY A 61 5.78 34.15 -45.24
C GLY A 61 4.29 34.05 -45.59
N LEU A 62 3.75 32.83 -45.59
CA LEU A 62 2.31 32.60 -45.81
C LEU A 62 1.45 33.22 -44.70
N ASN A 63 1.87 33.07 -43.43
CA ASN A 63 1.15 33.60 -42.27
C ASN A 63 1.17 35.14 -42.25
N ALA A 64 2.30 35.77 -42.59
CA ALA A 64 2.39 37.21 -42.77
C ALA A 64 1.47 37.72 -43.89
N LEU A 65 1.32 36.95 -44.97
CA LEU A 65 0.45 37.30 -46.10
C LEU A 65 -1.04 37.18 -45.73
N LEU A 66 -1.41 36.16 -44.96
CA LEU A 66 -2.76 36.00 -44.41
C LEU A 66 -3.11 37.11 -43.41
N ARG A 67 -2.17 37.53 -42.55
CA ARG A 67 -2.37 38.64 -41.61
C ARG A 67 -2.55 39.99 -42.30
N ARG A 68 -1.96 40.19 -43.48
CA ARG A 68 -2.13 41.42 -44.27
C ARG A 68 -3.52 41.53 -44.93
N ALA A 69 -4.25 40.42 -45.08
CA ALA A 69 -5.63 40.46 -45.56
C ALA A 69 -6.55 40.87 -44.39
N LYS A 70 -7.19 42.05 -44.48
CA LYS A 70 -8.20 42.47 -43.49
C LYS A 70 -9.37 41.48 -43.51
N SER A 71 -9.95 41.22 -42.34
CA SER A 71 -11.01 40.22 -42.08
C SER A 71 -12.28 40.31 -42.94
N SER A 72 -12.46 41.39 -43.71
CA SER A 72 -13.57 41.60 -44.65
C SER A 72 -13.27 41.13 -46.09
N GLY A 73 -12.05 40.68 -46.40
CA GLY A 73 -11.69 40.13 -47.70
C GLY A 73 -11.81 38.62 -47.75
N ILE A 74 -12.45 38.08 -48.79
CA ILE A 74 -12.50 36.63 -49.03
C ILE A 74 -11.10 36.19 -49.50
N VAL A 75 -10.48 35.24 -48.81
CA VAL A 75 -9.18 34.67 -49.18
C VAL A 75 -9.37 33.25 -49.69
N VAL A 76 -9.05 33.00 -50.96
CA VAL A 76 -9.13 31.65 -51.55
C VAL A 76 -7.72 31.16 -51.81
N VAL A 77 -7.31 30.10 -51.12
CA VAL A 77 -6.02 29.43 -51.30
C VAL A 77 -6.21 28.27 -52.26
N VAL A 78 -5.53 28.27 -53.41
CA VAL A 78 -5.71 27.21 -54.42
C VAL A 78 -4.40 26.46 -54.71
N ARG A 79 -4.42 25.18 -54.29
CA ARG A 79 -3.68 23.98 -54.78
C ARG A 79 -2.20 23.82 -54.41
N CYS A 80 -1.93 23.02 -53.35
CA CYS A 80 -1.39 21.65 -53.38
C CYS A 80 -1.02 21.22 -51.94
N LEU A 81 -1.95 20.60 -51.19
CA LEU A 81 -1.72 20.05 -49.85
C LEU A 81 -1.27 18.59 -49.95
N ASN A 82 -0.13 18.36 -50.60
CA ASN A 82 0.52 17.03 -50.60
C ASN A 82 1.69 16.99 -49.61
N ALA A 83 1.46 17.48 -48.38
CA ALA A 83 2.39 17.31 -47.27
C ALA A 83 2.00 16.03 -46.53
N GLN A 84 2.76 14.96 -46.76
CA GLN A 84 2.61 13.71 -46.04
C GLN A 84 3.45 13.77 -44.76
N VAL A 85 2.80 13.46 -43.65
CA VAL A 85 3.26 13.25 -42.26
C VAL A 85 4.79 13.16 -42.06
N GLY A 86 5.38 14.29 -41.64
CA GLY A 86 6.66 14.41 -40.94
C GLY A 86 6.49 15.37 -39.75
N ARG A 87 7.43 15.36 -38.79
CA ARG A 87 7.36 16.07 -37.51
C ARG A 87 6.98 17.56 -37.71
N LEU A 88 5.72 17.91 -37.40
CA LEU A 88 5.20 19.26 -37.60
C LEU A 88 5.88 20.24 -36.62
N SER A 89 6.31 21.40 -37.12
CA SER A 89 6.79 22.50 -36.27
C SER A 89 5.62 23.22 -35.56
N SER A 90 5.93 24.00 -34.51
CA SER A 90 4.92 24.69 -33.69
C SER A 90 4.02 25.63 -34.52
N SER A 91 4.52 26.17 -35.63
CA SER A 91 3.79 27.04 -36.56
C SER A 91 2.87 26.27 -37.52
N GLU A 92 3.26 25.06 -37.98
CA GLU A 92 2.40 24.17 -38.78
C GLU A 92 1.18 23.65 -38.00
N THR A 93 1.34 23.44 -36.69
CA THR A 93 0.28 22.95 -35.79
C THR A 93 -0.87 23.97 -35.65
N GLN A 94 -0.57 25.27 -35.80
CA GLN A 94 -1.55 26.34 -35.67
C GLN A 94 -2.45 26.47 -36.91
N LEU A 95 -1.93 26.11 -38.10
CA LEU A 95 -2.64 26.17 -39.38
C LEU A 95 -3.39 24.86 -39.71
N SER A 96 -2.91 23.71 -39.22
CA SER A 96 -3.56 22.39 -39.39
C SER A 96 -4.41 21.92 -38.19
N GLY A 97 -4.52 22.72 -37.13
CA GLY A 97 -5.20 22.32 -35.88
C GLY A 97 -6.72 22.19 -35.99
N ARG A 98 -7.32 21.38 -35.08
CA ARG A 98 -8.76 21.08 -34.93
C ARG A 98 -9.71 22.24 -35.28
N ARG A 99 -9.36 23.47 -34.91
CA ARG A 99 -10.17 24.68 -35.19
C ARG A 99 -10.46 24.94 -36.67
N GLY A 100 -9.55 24.60 -37.58
CA GLY A 100 -9.77 24.74 -39.03
C GLY A 100 -10.72 23.68 -39.59
N LEU A 101 -10.60 22.45 -39.08
CA LEU A 101 -11.45 21.31 -39.45
C LEU A 101 -12.88 21.47 -38.90
N ASP A 102 -13.03 21.91 -37.66
CA ASP A 102 -14.34 22.09 -37.03
C ASP A 102 -15.15 23.23 -37.69
N SER A 103 -14.48 24.32 -38.06
CA SER A 103 -15.08 25.41 -38.83
C SER A 103 -15.52 24.95 -40.22
N MET A 104 -14.68 24.18 -40.91
CA MET A 104 -15.01 23.61 -42.21
C MET A 104 -16.17 22.60 -42.13
N LEU A 105 -16.22 21.80 -41.06
CA LEU A 105 -17.31 20.85 -40.81
C LEU A 105 -18.63 21.58 -40.54
N SER A 106 -18.60 22.68 -39.79
CA SER A 106 -19.77 23.52 -39.56
C SER A 106 -20.30 24.13 -40.85
N VAL A 107 -19.41 24.61 -41.73
CA VAL A 107 -19.79 25.18 -43.04
C VAL A 107 -20.35 24.09 -43.95
N VAL A 108 -19.74 22.90 -43.99
CA VAL A 108 -20.22 21.76 -44.78
C VAL A 108 -21.58 21.27 -44.28
N ASN A 109 -21.77 21.17 -42.97
CA ASN A 109 -23.04 20.77 -42.37
C ASN A 109 -24.14 21.80 -42.66
N SER A 110 -23.88 23.08 -42.38
CA SER A 110 -24.85 24.15 -42.65
C SER A 110 -25.19 24.23 -44.14
N THR A 111 -24.21 24.09 -45.02
CA THR A 111 -24.46 24.07 -46.47
C THR A 111 -25.31 22.86 -46.86
N LYS A 112 -25.01 21.67 -46.33
CA LYS A 112 -25.81 20.45 -46.57
C LYS A 112 -27.26 20.63 -46.13
N ASP A 113 -27.48 21.17 -44.93
CA ASP A 113 -28.81 21.35 -44.37
C ASP A 113 -29.62 22.35 -45.22
N THR A 114 -29.01 23.47 -45.64
CA THR A 114 -29.68 24.44 -46.53
C THR A 114 -30.05 23.84 -47.90
N TRP A 115 -29.22 22.97 -48.48
CA TRP A 115 -29.54 22.30 -49.74
C TRP A 115 -30.62 21.22 -49.60
N GLN A 116 -30.69 20.56 -48.44
CA GLN A 116 -31.77 19.63 -48.10
C GLN A 116 -33.10 20.35 -47.91
N GLU A 117 -33.10 21.49 -47.20
CA GLU A 117 -34.29 22.34 -47.01
C GLU A 117 -34.81 22.93 -48.32
N LEU A 118 -33.91 23.30 -49.24
CA LEU A 118 -34.27 23.79 -50.58
C LEU A 118 -34.98 22.74 -51.44
N GLY A 119 -34.88 21.45 -51.11
CA GLY A 119 -35.57 20.37 -51.82
C GLY A 119 -35.29 20.39 -53.33
N PHE A 120 -34.01 20.53 -53.72
CA PHE A 120 -33.60 20.83 -55.10
C PHE A 120 -34.23 19.91 -56.16
N GLY A 121 -34.42 18.63 -55.84
CA GLY A 121 -35.08 17.67 -56.73
C GLY A 121 -36.55 17.97 -57.01
N ASP A 122 -37.30 18.50 -56.04
CA ASP A 122 -38.70 18.88 -56.21
C ASP A 122 -38.84 20.28 -56.81
N LEU A 123 -37.93 21.19 -56.45
CA LEU A 123 -37.79 22.49 -57.11
C LEU A 123 -37.53 22.30 -58.61
N GLN A 124 -36.59 21.42 -58.98
CA GLN A 124 -36.29 21.11 -60.38
C GLN A 124 -37.53 20.60 -61.14
N LYS A 125 -38.27 19.64 -60.57
CA LYS A 125 -39.52 19.12 -61.18
C LYS A 125 -40.57 20.22 -61.36
N SER A 126 -40.73 21.09 -60.36
CA SER A 126 -41.67 22.20 -60.40
C SER A 126 -41.32 23.21 -61.50
N LEU A 127 -40.03 23.55 -61.63
CA LEU A 127 -39.57 24.42 -62.71
C LEU A 127 -39.74 23.77 -64.09
N GLU A 128 -39.41 22.48 -64.24
CA GLU A 128 -39.60 21.72 -65.47
C GLU A 128 -41.08 21.68 -65.91
N SER A 129 -41.98 21.41 -64.97
CA SER A 129 -43.43 21.42 -65.21
C SER A 129 -43.92 22.78 -65.67
N THR A 130 -43.47 23.85 -65.02
CA THR A 130 -43.87 25.22 -65.35
C THR A 130 -43.37 25.62 -66.75
N VAL A 131 -42.13 25.25 -67.12
CA VAL A 131 -41.61 25.50 -68.49
C VAL A 131 -42.46 24.79 -69.54
N LEU A 132 -42.88 23.54 -69.28
CA LEU A 132 -43.76 22.79 -70.20
C LEU A 132 -45.13 23.45 -70.35
N GLU A 133 -45.73 23.93 -69.25
CA GLU A 133 -46.99 24.66 -69.28
C GLU A 133 -46.88 26.00 -70.01
N LEU A 134 -45.79 26.75 -69.83
CA LEU A 134 -45.53 27.99 -70.56
C LEU A 134 -45.48 27.74 -72.08
N ALA A 135 -44.81 26.67 -72.52
CA ALA A 135 -44.77 26.31 -73.93
C ALA A 135 -46.17 26.01 -74.49
N SER A 136 -47.00 25.27 -73.75
CA SER A 136 -48.39 24.99 -74.13
C SER A 136 -49.25 26.26 -74.16
N ASN A 137 -49.09 27.16 -73.19
CA ASN A 137 -49.84 28.42 -73.12
C ASN A 137 -49.47 29.38 -74.25
N ARG A 138 -48.19 29.39 -74.66
CA ARG A 138 -47.73 30.16 -75.82
C ARG A 138 -48.40 29.71 -77.11
N GLU A 139 -48.47 28.39 -77.35
CA GLU A 139 -49.16 27.82 -78.50
C GLU A 139 -50.67 28.14 -78.51
N LYS A 140 -51.34 27.98 -77.35
CA LYS A 140 -52.77 28.34 -77.19
C LYS A 140 -53.01 29.83 -77.46
N GLY A 141 -52.13 30.70 -76.96
CA GLY A 141 -52.19 32.14 -77.18
C GLY A 141 -52.00 32.54 -78.66
N ASP A 142 -51.14 31.81 -79.38
CA ASP A 142 -50.95 31.98 -80.82
C ASP A 142 -52.19 31.63 -81.64
N VAL A 143 -52.82 30.48 -81.33
CA VAL A 143 -54.07 30.05 -81.98
C VAL A 143 -55.22 31.02 -81.66
N ALA A 144 -55.38 31.43 -80.40
CA ALA A 144 -56.42 32.37 -80.00
C ALA A 144 -56.28 33.74 -80.71
N ARG A 145 -55.05 34.24 -80.87
CA ARG A 145 -54.78 35.46 -81.65
C ARG A 145 -55.17 35.29 -83.12
N ALA A 146 -54.79 34.17 -83.75
CA ALA A 146 -55.12 33.91 -85.15
C ALA A 146 -56.65 33.91 -85.38
N ASN A 147 -57.40 33.27 -84.48
CA ASN A 147 -58.86 33.26 -84.50
C ASN A 147 -59.45 34.67 -84.32
N LEU A 148 -58.91 35.48 -83.39
CA LEU A 148 -59.36 36.86 -83.18
C LEU A 148 -59.13 37.74 -84.43
N VAL A 149 -57.98 37.57 -85.10
CA VAL A 149 -57.68 38.27 -86.36
C VAL A 149 -58.63 37.85 -87.48
N GLN A 150 -59.00 36.57 -87.55
CA GLN A 150 -59.98 36.07 -88.52
C GLN A 150 -61.36 36.67 -88.26
N LEU A 151 -61.88 36.58 -87.04
CA LEU A 151 -63.17 37.17 -86.63
C LEU A 151 -63.22 38.68 -86.89
N THR A 152 -62.11 39.37 -86.63
CA THR A 152 -61.93 40.79 -86.94
C THR A 152 -62.04 41.08 -88.44
N ARG A 153 -61.44 40.23 -89.28
CA ARG A 153 -61.51 40.36 -90.74
C ARG A 153 -62.91 40.06 -91.28
N GLU A 154 -63.61 39.09 -90.70
CA GLU A 154 -64.99 38.75 -91.03
C GLU A 154 -65.95 39.89 -90.66
N PHE A 155 -65.84 40.43 -89.44
CA PHE A 155 -66.61 41.61 -89.00
C PHE A 155 -66.40 42.81 -89.93
N ARG A 156 -65.15 43.07 -90.36
CA ARG A 156 -64.85 44.16 -91.30
C ARG A 156 -65.52 43.99 -92.67
N LYS A 157 -65.81 42.75 -93.09
CA LYS A 157 -66.50 42.44 -94.35
C LYS A 157 -68.03 42.54 -94.25
N SER A 158 -68.62 42.21 -93.10
CA SER A 158 -70.08 42.11 -92.94
C SER A 158 -70.78 43.32 -92.30
N ALA A 159 -70.03 44.24 -91.68
CA ALA A 159 -70.60 45.38 -90.94
C ALA A 159 -71.08 46.57 -91.82
N SER A 160 -71.96 47.42 -91.28
CA SER A 160 -72.42 48.69 -91.90
C SER A 160 -71.38 49.82 -91.76
N GLU A 161 -71.43 50.87 -92.59
CA GLU A 161 -70.41 51.94 -92.59
C GLU A 161 -70.36 52.78 -91.29
N GLU A 162 -71.49 53.06 -90.64
CA GLU A 162 -71.47 53.72 -89.30
C GLU A 162 -70.86 52.83 -88.21
N SER A 163 -71.19 51.53 -88.18
CA SER A 163 -70.68 50.59 -87.16
C SER A 163 -69.19 50.28 -87.35
N LYS A 164 -68.71 50.23 -88.59
CA LYS A 164 -67.28 50.14 -88.90
C LYS A 164 -66.51 51.28 -88.23
N LYS A 165 -66.95 52.53 -88.35
CA LYS A 165 -66.16 53.67 -87.85
C LYS A 165 -65.98 53.67 -86.32
N ALA A 166 -67.05 53.39 -85.57
CA ALA A 166 -67.00 53.33 -84.11
C ALA A 166 -66.25 52.09 -83.59
N VAL A 167 -66.53 50.92 -84.15
CA VAL A 167 -65.91 49.66 -83.71
C VAL A 167 -64.44 49.55 -84.15
N LEU A 168 -64.04 50.13 -85.29
CA LEU A 168 -62.64 50.09 -85.73
C LEU A 168 -61.68 50.86 -84.80
N ALA A 169 -62.13 51.95 -84.19
CA ALA A 169 -61.32 52.68 -83.21
C ALA A 169 -61.11 51.84 -81.95
N LEU A 170 -62.18 51.23 -81.44
CA LEU A 170 -62.16 50.34 -80.28
C LEU A 170 -61.36 49.05 -80.54
N LEU A 171 -61.49 48.46 -81.73
CA LEU A 171 -60.76 47.27 -82.14
C LEU A 171 -59.26 47.54 -82.25
N LYS A 172 -58.86 48.73 -82.74
CA LYS A 172 -57.45 49.13 -82.76
C LYS A 172 -56.88 49.31 -81.35
N SER A 173 -57.63 49.87 -80.40
CA SER A 173 -57.16 49.98 -79.01
C SER A 173 -57.10 48.62 -78.30
N PHE A 174 -58.08 47.74 -78.51
CA PHE A 174 -58.01 46.36 -78.02
C PHE A 174 -56.84 45.58 -78.65
N GLN A 175 -56.59 45.75 -79.95
CA GLN A 175 -55.46 45.12 -80.62
C GLN A 175 -54.13 45.62 -80.03
N ALA A 176 -54.00 46.92 -79.77
CA ALA A 176 -52.82 47.48 -79.13
C ALA A 176 -52.60 46.93 -77.72
N GLU A 177 -53.64 46.79 -76.90
CA GLU A 177 -53.54 46.22 -75.55
C GLU A 177 -53.22 44.71 -75.58
N VAL A 178 -53.84 43.93 -76.48
CA VAL A 178 -53.54 42.50 -76.67
C VAL A 178 -52.08 42.31 -77.10
N ASP A 179 -51.59 43.11 -78.04
CA ASP A 179 -50.19 43.07 -78.48
C ASP A 179 -49.22 43.50 -77.34
N ALA A 180 -49.58 44.50 -76.54
CA ALA A 180 -48.80 44.93 -75.37
C ALA A 180 -48.78 43.86 -74.27
N SER A 181 -49.92 43.24 -73.97
CA SER A 181 -50.04 42.13 -73.02
C SER A 181 -49.18 40.94 -73.47
N ARG A 182 -49.23 40.58 -74.76
CA ARG A 182 -48.42 39.50 -75.30
C ARG A 182 -46.91 39.77 -75.20
N LYS A 183 -46.47 41.02 -75.43
CA LYS A 183 -45.06 41.40 -75.23
C LYS A 183 -44.64 41.26 -73.77
N ARG A 184 -45.51 41.64 -72.82
CA ARG A 184 -45.25 41.48 -71.37
C ARG A 184 -45.17 39.99 -70.98
N CYS A 185 -46.09 39.16 -71.47
CA CYS A 185 -46.08 37.72 -71.25
C CYS A 185 -44.82 37.06 -71.84
N ALA A 186 -44.47 37.37 -73.10
CA ALA A 186 -43.27 36.83 -73.74
C ALA A 186 -41.99 37.23 -72.98
N TYR A 187 -41.89 38.46 -72.48
CA TYR A 187 -40.76 38.88 -71.66
C TYR A 187 -40.68 38.10 -70.33
N ALA A 188 -41.80 37.88 -69.66
CA ALA A 188 -41.86 37.10 -68.42
C ALA A 188 -41.50 35.62 -68.67
N GLU A 189 -42.01 35.02 -69.75
CA GLU A 189 -41.68 33.67 -70.20
C GLU A 189 -40.18 33.52 -70.51
N ASP A 190 -39.62 34.44 -71.31
CA ASP A 190 -38.21 34.42 -71.68
C ASP A 190 -37.29 34.62 -70.45
N ALA A 191 -37.69 35.48 -69.50
CA ALA A 191 -36.98 35.66 -68.24
C ALA A 191 -37.01 34.38 -67.38
N TYR A 192 -38.17 33.72 -67.27
CA TYR A 192 -38.32 32.46 -66.56
C TYR A 192 -37.46 31.35 -67.17
N ILE A 193 -37.54 31.19 -68.50
CA ILE A 193 -36.72 30.22 -69.25
C ILE A 193 -35.22 30.52 -69.09
N SER A 194 -34.82 31.80 -69.03
CA SER A 194 -33.42 32.17 -68.78
C SER A 194 -32.93 31.75 -67.40
N VAL A 195 -33.74 31.94 -66.35
CA VAL A 195 -33.42 31.50 -64.98
C VAL A 195 -33.34 29.98 -64.92
N TYR A 196 -34.33 29.29 -65.51
CA TYR A 196 -34.36 27.83 -65.60
C TYR A 196 -33.11 27.27 -66.32
N LYS A 197 -32.76 27.81 -67.49
CA LYS A 197 -31.55 27.41 -68.22
C LYS A 197 -30.27 27.62 -67.40
N ARG A 198 -30.11 28.78 -66.75
CA ARG A 198 -28.94 29.04 -65.88
C ARG A 198 -28.86 28.08 -64.69
N LEU A 199 -30.00 27.67 -64.12
CA LEU A 199 -30.04 26.72 -63.02
C LEU A 199 -29.62 25.31 -63.48
N ILE A 200 -30.00 24.94 -64.70
CA ILE A 200 -29.64 23.66 -65.33
C ILE A 200 -28.19 23.64 -65.84
N ASP A 201 -27.70 24.76 -66.35
CA ASP A 201 -26.34 24.88 -66.93
C ASP A 201 -25.25 25.06 -65.85
N LEU A 202 -25.60 25.06 -64.55
CA LEU A 202 -24.62 25.12 -63.48
C LEU A 202 -23.60 23.96 -63.61
N PRO A 203 -22.27 24.22 -63.54
CA PRO A 203 -21.22 23.26 -63.92
C PRO A 203 -21.16 21.91 -63.17
N GLY A 204 -22.03 21.68 -62.18
CA GLY A 204 -22.19 20.39 -61.52
C GLY A 204 -23.27 19.48 -62.15
N MET A 205 -24.25 20.04 -62.85
CA MET A 205 -25.45 19.29 -63.25
C MET A 205 -25.22 18.41 -64.50
N HIS A 206 -24.36 18.86 -65.42
CA HIS A 206 -24.00 18.07 -66.61
C HIS A 206 -23.01 16.93 -66.29
N PHE A 207 -22.11 17.13 -65.32
CA PHE A 207 -21.15 16.09 -64.90
C PHE A 207 -21.82 14.96 -64.11
N LEU A 208 -22.90 15.26 -63.38
CA LEU A 208 -23.71 14.28 -62.64
C LEU A 208 -24.69 13.47 -63.52
N LYS A 209 -24.98 13.92 -64.75
CA LYS A 209 -25.86 13.18 -65.68
C LYS A 209 -25.21 11.91 -66.22
N PHE A 210 -23.88 11.82 -66.24
CA PHE A 210 -23.13 10.69 -66.83
C PHE A 210 -22.86 9.53 -65.88
N ILE A 211 -23.06 9.68 -64.55
CA ILE A 211 -22.66 8.66 -63.56
C ILE A 211 -23.85 7.95 -62.86
N HIS A 212 -25.11 8.26 -63.19
CA HIS A 212 -26.29 7.69 -62.49
C HIS A 212 -26.33 7.88 -60.95
N ILE A 213 -25.39 8.62 -60.37
CA ILE A 213 -25.38 8.99 -58.95
C ILE A 213 -26.02 10.37 -58.83
N GLY A 214 -27.33 10.37 -58.61
CA GLY A 214 -28.02 11.33 -57.75
C GLY A 214 -28.15 12.77 -58.23
N LYS A 215 -29.40 13.20 -58.40
CA LYS A 215 -29.87 14.56 -58.70
C LYS A 215 -29.63 15.58 -57.54
N ASP A 216 -28.64 15.37 -56.67
CA ASP A 216 -28.56 16.08 -55.38
C ASP A 216 -27.11 16.36 -54.91
N PRO A 217 -26.69 17.64 -54.77
CA PRO A 217 -25.39 18.03 -54.21
C PRO A 217 -25.17 17.57 -52.75
N THR A 218 -26.22 17.14 -52.05
CA THR A 218 -26.18 16.60 -50.68
C THR A 218 -25.32 15.33 -50.54
N LEU A 219 -25.24 14.49 -51.58
CA LEU A 219 -24.46 13.24 -51.54
C LEU A 219 -22.95 13.50 -51.53
N ALA A 220 -22.47 14.41 -52.37
CA ALA A 220 -21.07 14.81 -52.40
C ALA A 220 -20.64 15.45 -51.07
N LEU A 221 -21.51 16.26 -50.46
CA LEU A 221 -21.27 16.84 -49.12
C LEU A 221 -21.23 15.75 -48.02
N THR A 222 -22.01 14.68 -48.15
CA THR A 222 -22.00 13.55 -47.21
C THR A 222 -20.72 12.72 -47.33
N GLU A 223 -20.19 12.54 -48.54
CA GLU A 223 -18.91 11.85 -48.76
C GLU A 223 -17.73 12.65 -48.19
N VAL A 224 -17.73 13.98 -48.36
CA VAL A 224 -16.75 14.88 -47.74
C VAL A 224 -16.83 14.81 -46.20
N GLN A 225 -18.01 14.78 -45.61
CA GLN A 225 -18.19 14.57 -44.15
C GLN A 225 -17.58 13.24 -43.69
N ASN A 226 -17.76 12.16 -44.44
CA ASN A 226 -17.24 10.84 -44.08
C ASN A 226 -15.70 10.78 -44.20
N LEU A 227 -15.14 11.36 -45.25
CA LEU A 227 -13.69 11.47 -45.42
C LEU A 227 -13.06 12.33 -44.32
N GLN A 228 -13.71 13.41 -43.91
CA GLN A 228 -13.24 14.26 -42.82
C GLN A 228 -13.31 13.58 -41.44
N LYS A 229 -14.38 12.81 -41.16
CA LYS A 229 -14.47 11.96 -39.95
C LYS A 229 -13.39 10.87 -39.93
N LYS A 230 -13.04 10.32 -41.10
CA LYS A 230 -11.95 9.33 -41.22
C LYS A 230 -10.59 9.99 -40.97
N ALA A 231 -10.37 11.20 -41.49
CA ALA A 231 -9.17 11.98 -41.23
C ALA A 231 -9.01 12.34 -39.74
N SER A 232 -10.07 12.76 -39.05
CA SER A 232 -10.00 13.08 -37.62
C SER A 232 -9.66 11.85 -36.76
N ARG A 233 -10.25 10.69 -37.08
CA ARG A 233 -9.90 9.42 -36.42
C ARG A 233 -8.43 9.06 -36.64
N SER A 234 -7.91 9.25 -37.86
CA SER A 234 -6.49 9.04 -38.16
C SER A 234 -5.60 9.93 -37.29
N THR A 235 -5.92 11.23 -37.16
CA THR A 235 -5.12 12.16 -36.34
C THR A 235 -5.17 11.81 -34.85
N ASP A 236 -6.31 11.34 -34.34
CA ASP A 236 -6.43 10.91 -32.95
C ASP A 236 -5.57 9.66 -32.69
N THR A 237 -5.58 8.68 -33.62
CA THR A 237 -4.73 7.49 -33.52
C THR A 237 -3.23 7.81 -33.65
N GLU A 238 -2.86 8.83 -34.43
CA GLU A 238 -1.47 9.29 -34.53
C GLU A 238 -1.01 9.98 -33.24
N CYS A 239 -1.90 10.72 -32.56
CA CYS A 239 -1.63 11.32 -31.26
C CYS A 239 -1.42 10.24 -30.19
N GLU A 240 -2.28 9.23 -30.16
CA GLU A 240 -2.13 8.09 -29.23
C GLU A 240 -0.82 7.32 -29.49
N ASN A 241 -0.49 7.05 -30.76
CA ASN A 241 0.78 6.43 -31.13
C ASN A 241 1.99 7.26 -30.67
N ARG A 242 1.90 8.59 -30.71
CA ARG A 242 2.97 9.47 -30.20
C ARG A 242 3.16 9.32 -28.70
N LYS A 243 2.06 9.37 -27.93
CA LYS A 243 2.10 9.18 -26.47
C LYS A 243 2.66 7.81 -26.10
N LEU A 244 2.24 6.75 -26.80
CA LEU A 244 2.78 5.41 -26.59
C LEU A 244 4.28 5.33 -26.88
N ARG A 245 4.78 6.04 -27.89
CA ARG A 245 6.23 6.11 -28.16
C ARG A 245 6.99 6.87 -27.08
N GLU A 246 6.46 7.98 -26.60
CA GLU A 246 7.05 8.76 -25.49
C GLU A 246 7.13 7.92 -24.21
N ILE A 247 6.04 7.23 -23.84
CA ILE A 247 6.02 6.32 -22.68
C ILE A 247 7.03 5.18 -22.87
N ASN A 248 7.10 4.58 -24.07
CA ASN A 248 8.10 3.53 -24.34
C ASN A 248 9.53 4.04 -24.20
N GLU A 249 9.81 5.28 -24.62
CA GLU A 249 11.15 5.86 -24.47
C GLU A 249 11.48 6.14 -23.00
N GLN A 250 10.53 6.67 -22.23
CA GLN A 250 10.68 6.85 -20.78
C GLN A 250 10.94 5.51 -20.07
N LEU A 251 10.16 4.47 -20.36
CA LEU A 251 10.36 3.14 -19.81
C LEU A 251 11.73 2.55 -20.20
N ARG A 252 12.22 2.80 -21.42
CA ARG A 252 13.57 2.38 -21.82
C ARG A 252 14.66 3.09 -21.01
N THR A 253 14.51 4.39 -20.76
CA THR A 253 15.46 5.13 -19.93
C THR A 253 15.44 4.63 -18.49
N GLU A 254 14.26 4.36 -17.92
CA GLU A 254 14.11 3.82 -16.57
C GLU A 254 14.72 2.41 -16.46
N VAL A 255 14.46 1.53 -17.43
CA VAL A 255 15.09 0.19 -17.49
C VAL A 255 16.62 0.30 -17.57
N SER A 256 17.16 1.27 -18.32
CA SER A 256 18.61 1.49 -18.38
C SER A 256 19.19 1.98 -17.05
N ALA A 257 18.47 2.84 -16.32
CA ALA A 257 18.85 3.31 -14.99
C ALA A 257 18.79 2.17 -13.96
N LEU A 258 17.74 1.35 -13.99
CA LEU A 258 17.60 0.17 -13.14
C LEU A 258 18.74 -0.83 -13.37
N ARG A 259 19.15 -1.07 -14.62
CA ARG A 259 20.32 -1.89 -14.93
C ARG A 259 21.62 -1.32 -14.35
N HIS A 260 21.79 0.00 -14.38
CA HIS A 260 22.95 0.63 -13.76
C HIS A 260 22.94 0.42 -12.23
N HIS A 261 21.79 0.60 -11.58
CA HIS A 261 21.65 0.32 -10.15
C HIS A 261 21.88 -1.17 -9.81
N GLU A 262 21.42 -2.09 -10.66
CA GLU A 262 21.68 -3.53 -10.51
C GLU A 262 23.19 -3.84 -10.59
N THR A 263 23.92 -3.21 -11.52
CA THR A 263 25.38 -3.37 -11.60
C THR A 263 26.12 -2.81 -10.39
N GLU A 264 25.67 -1.68 -9.84
CA GLU A 264 26.30 -1.11 -8.63
C GLU A 264 25.96 -1.94 -7.39
N ALA A 265 24.73 -2.44 -7.27
CA ALA A 265 24.35 -3.37 -6.21
C ALA A 265 25.20 -4.65 -6.25
N ALA A 266 25.43 -5.23 -7.44
CA ALA A 266 26.32 -6.37 -7.60
C ALA A 266 27.78 -6.05 -7.23
N ARG A 267 28.27 -4.84 -7.55
CA ARG A 267 29.60 -4.36 -7.17
C ARG A 267 29.73 -4.21 -5.65
N LEU A 268 28.74 -3.62 -5.00
CA LEU A 268 28.70 -3.46 -3.54
C LEU A 268 28.57 -4.80 -2.82
N GLN A 269 27.77 -5.73 -3.35
CA GLN A 269 27.67 -7.09 -2.83
C GLN A 269 29.02 -7.80 -2.89
N LYS A 270 29.72 -7.70 -4.03
CA LYS A 270 31.06 -8.28 -4.16
C LYS A 270 32.06 -7.68 -3.17
N LEU A 271 32.00 -6.36 -2.94
CA LEU A 271 32.86 -5.69 -1.96
C LEU A 271 32.56 -6.16 -0.52
N LEU A 272 31.29 -6.36 -0.19
CA LEU A 272 30.88 -6.93 1.10
C LEU A 272 31.39 -8.37 1.25
N ASP A 273 31.26 -9.19 0.21
CA ASP A 273 31.74 -10.57 0.22
C ASP A 273 33.28 -10.63 0.37
N ASP A 274 34.01 -9.75 -0.33
CA ASP A 274 35.47 -9.63 -0.23
C ASP A 274 35.90 -9.17 1.18
N LEU A 275 35.22 -8.18 1.76
CA LEU A 275 35.48 -7.72 3.14
C LEU A 275 35.16 -8.79 4.17
N ASN A 276 34.03 -9.50 4.01
CA ASN A 276 33.64 -10.57 4.93
C ASN A 276 34.62 -11.74 4.85
N SER A 277 35.05 -12.12 3.65
CA SER A 277 36.11 -13.13 3.43
C SER A 277 37.44 -12.71 4.06
N ASN A 278 37.83 -11.44 3.93
CA ASN A 278 39.05 -10.93 4.58
C ASN A 278 38.93 -10.98 6.11
N MET A 279 37.80 -10.54 6.67
CA MET A 279 37.52 -10.61 8.10
C MET A 279 37.52 -12.05 8.62
N GLU A 280 36.91 -12.99 7.90
CA GLU A 280 36.91 -14.41 8.24
C GLU A 280 38.33 -15.00 8.22
N SER A 281 39.14 -14.64 7.22
CA SER A 281 40.55 -15.03 7.13
C SER A 281 41.37 -14.48 8.29
N GLU A 282 41.21 -13.19 8.62
CA GLU A 282 41.87 -12.55 9.77
C GLU A 282 41.45 -13.18 11.09
N LEU A 283 40.16 -13.44 11.30
CA LEU A 283 39.66 -14.13 12.49
C LEU A 283 40.20 -15.55 12.60
N LYS A 284 40.27 -16.29 11.49
CA LYS A 284 40.84 -17.64 11.45
C LYS A 284 42.33 -17.63 11.79
N SER A 285 43.08 -16.67 11.23
CA SER A 285 44.50 -16.47 11.54
C SER A 285 44.73 -16.08 13.01
N ARG A 286 43.93 -15.14 13.53
CA ARG A 286 43.98 -14.71 14.94
C ARG A 286 43.65 -15.85 15.89
N LYS A 287 42.64 -16.65 15.58
CA LYS A 287 42.27 -17.85 16.34
C LYS A 287 43.40 -18.88 16.35
N ALA A 288 43.99 -19.18 15.19
CA ALA A 288 45.10 -20.12 15.10
C ALA A 288 46.32 -19.66 15.91
N SER A 289 46.68 -18.37 15.81
CA SER A 289 47.77 -17.79 16.60
C SER A 289 47.48 -17.83 18.11
N LEU A 290 46.24 -17.59 18.52
CA LEU A 290 45.85 -17.65 19.92
C LEU A 290 45.87 -19.09 20.45
N GLU A 291 45.34 -20.06 19.69
CA GLU A 291 45.42 -21.49 20.01
C GLU A 291 46.87 -21.97 20.13
N GLU A 292 47.77 -21.51 19.26
CA GLU A 292 49.19 -21.84 19.32
C GLU A 292 49.85 -21.23 20.58
N SER A 293 49.53 -19.98 20.92
CA SER A 293 50.01 -19.36 22.15
C SER A 293 49.52 -20.08 23.41
N PHE A 294 48.25 -20.49 23.44
CA PHE A 294 47.70 -21.26 24.57
C PHE A 294 48.35 -22.64 24.67
N LYS A 295 48.52 -23.36 23.56
CA LYS A 295 49.24 -24.64 23.54
C LYS A 295 50.65 -24.49 24.09
N LYS A 296 51.37 -23.44 23.69
CA LYS A 296 52.70 -23.13 24.22
C LYS A 296 52.67 -22.90 25.73
N THR A 297 51.76 -22.06 26.23
CA THR A 297 51.64 -21.82 27.68
C THR A 297 51.26 -23.06 28.49
N VAL A 298 50.41 -23.93 27.94
CA VAL A 298 50.03 -25.19 28.59
C VAL A 298 51.24 -26.12 28.66
N LEU A 299 52.00 -26.25 27.57
CA LEU A 299 53.19 -27.10 27.53
C LEU A 299 54.29 -26.58 28.47
N GLU A 300 54.50 -25.26 28.54
CA GLU A 300 55.39 -24.65 29.52
C GLU A 300 54.95 -24.96 30.97
N ARG A 301 53.64 -24.86 31.26
CA ARG A 301 53.09 -25.18 32.59
C ARG A 301 53.18 -26.67 32.93
N GLU A 302 52.96 -27.55 31.96
CA GLU A 302 53.15 -28.99 32.14
C GLU A 302 54.60 -29.31 32.44
N GLN A 303 55.55 -28.65 31.76
CA GLN A 303 56.98 -28.83 32.00
C GLN A 303 57.39 -28.31 33.38
N GLU A 304 56.90 -27.13 33.79
CA GLU A 304 57.09 -26.60 35.15
C GLU A 304 56.56 -27.57 36.22
N LEU A 305 55.35 -28.12 36.03
CA LEU A 305 54.75 -29.10 36.93
C LEU A 305 55.53 -30.43 36.95
N MET A 306 56.11 -30.85 35.82
CA MET A 306 56.93 -32.06 35.76
C MET A 306 58.23 -31.89 36.57
N VAL A 307 58.89 -30.73 36.44
CA VAL A 307 60.09 -30.41 37.24
C VAL A 307 59.74 -30.36 38.72
N LEU A 308 58.66 -29.68 39.10
CA LEU A 308 58.23 -29.60 40.50
C LEU A 308 57.89 -30.98 41.07
N ARG A 309 57.23 -31.86 40.29
CA ARG A 309 56.97 -33.24 40.72
C ARG A 309 58.26 -34.00 40.99
N ALA A 310 59.25 -33.92 40.09
CA ALA A 310 60.53 -34.57 40.26
C ALA A 310 61.26 -34.09 41.53
N GLU A 311 61.28 -32.77 41.78
CA GLU A 311 61.85 -32.19 43.00
C GLU A 311 61.13 -32.66 44.27
N MET A 312 59.80 -32.76 44.23
CA MET A 312 59.01 -33.23 45.37
C MET A 312 59.22 -34.72 45.63
N GLU A 313 59.40 -35.52 44.59
CA GLU A 313 59.69 -36.95 44.70
C GLU A 313 61.09 -37.21 45.25
N GLU A 314 62.09 -36.43 44.85
CA GLU A 314 63.43 -36.49 45.44
C GLU A 314 63.41 -36.09 46.93
N LYS A 315 62.70 -35.01 47.29
CA LYS A 315 62.50 -34.63 48.70
C LYS A 315 61.80 -35.73 49.48
N HIS A 316 60.79 -36.37 48.88
CA HIS A 316 60.08 -37.48 49.52
C HIS A 316 61.04 -38.64 49.78
N LYS A 317 61.85 -39.05 48.80
CA LYS A 317 62.85 -40.10 48.95
C LYS A 317 63.86 -39.80 50.06
N ILE A 318 64.38 -38.58 50.12
CA ILE A 318 65.30 -38.15 51.20
C ILE A 318 64.62 -38.23 52.56
N MET A 319 63.36 -37.81 52.66
CA MET A 319 62.59 -37.89 53.90
C MET A 319 62.30 -39.34 54.29
N GLU A 320 61.99 -40.20 53.33
CA GLU A 320 61.78 -41.63 53.54
C GLU A 320 63.06 -42.29 54.06
N GLU A 321 64.21 -42.06 53.42
CA GLU A 321 65.52 -42.54 53.88
C GLU A 321 65.83 -42.08 55.31
N LYS A 322 65.53 -40.81 55.65
CA LYS A 322 65.66 -40.30 57.02
C LYS A 322 64.73 -41.03 58.00
N THR A 323 63.47 -41.25 57.63
CA THR A 323 62.51 -41.97 58.50
C THR A 323 62.92 -43.41 58.72
N VAL A 324 63.39 -44.11 57.68
CA VAL A 324 63.92 -45.48 57.80
C VAL A 324 65.17 -45.50 58.68
N GLY A 325 66.08 -44.52 58.50
CA GLY A 325 67.26 -44.36 59.35
C GLY A 325 66.91 -44.15 60.83
N LEU A 326 65.96 -43.26 61.12
CA LEU A 326 65.45 -43.04 62.48
C LEU A 326 64.79 -44.28 63.07
N THR A 327 64.00 -45.01 62.27
CA THR A 327 63.33 -46.24 62.71
C THR A 327 64.36 -47.32 63.07
N LYS A 328 65.41 -47.49 62.24
CA LYS A 328 66.50 -48.43 62.52
C LYS A 328 67.30 -48.04 63.77
N ALA A 329 67.58 -46.75 63.97
CA ALA A 329 68.24 -46.26 65.17
C ALA A 329 67.37 -46.50 66.43
N LEU A 330 66.06 -46.32 66.31
CA LEU A 330 65.10 -46.62 67.37
C LEU A 330 65.09 -48.13 67.70
N GLU A 331 65.06 -49.01 66.69
CA GLU A 331 65.14 -50.47 66.90
C GLU A 331 66.46 -50.89 67.55
N MET A 332 67.59 -50.31 67.12
CA MET A 332 68.90 -50.57 67.73
C MET A 332 68.92 -50.13 69.19
N THR A 333 68.50 -48.91 69.49
CA THR A 333 68.45 -48.41 70.88
C THR A 333 67.48 -49.19 71.76
N GLN A 334 66.34 -49.63 71.22
CA GLN A 334 65.41 -50.53 71.92
C GLN A 334 66.06 -51.89 72.21
N SER A 335 66.83 -52.45 71.26
CA SER A 335 67.53 -53.72 71.45
C SER A 335 68.66 -53.61 72.49
N GLU A 336 69.41 -52.49 72.48
CA GLU A 336 70.44 -52.19 73.49
C GLU A 336 69.82 -51.97 74.87
N LEU A 337 68.69 -51.26 74.95
CA LEU A 337 67.93 -51.12 76.19
C LEU A 337 67.46 -52.49 76.71
N PHE A 338 67.00 -53.38 75.83
CA PHE A 338 66.58 -54.72 76.21
C PHE A 338 67.75 -55.56 76.75
N THR A 339 68.91 -55.55 76.10
CA THR A 339 70.09 -56.30 76.58
C THR A 339 70.60 -55.75 77.91
N LEU A 340 70.67 -54.42 78.06
CA LEU A 340 71.01 -53.78 79.33
C LEU A 340 69.99 -54.09 80.42
N LYS A 341 68.70 -54.12 80.09
CA LYS A 341 67.63 -54.50 81.02
C LYS A 341 67.80 -55.95 81.49
N VAL A 342 68.05 -56.88 80.58
CA VAL A 342 68.34 -58.29 80.93
C VAL A 342 69.60 -58.39 81.80
N GLN A 343 70.68 -57.68 81.47
CA GLN A 343 71.90 -57.68 82.28
C GLN A 343 71.66 -57.11 83.68
N ALA A 344 70.92 -56.00 83.80
CA ALA A 344 70.54 -55.42 85.08
C ALA A 344 69.70 -56.40 85.91
N ASP A 345 68.68 -57.02 85.31
CA ASP A 345 67.82 -58.00 85.98
C ASP A 345 68.62 -59.25 86.43
N THR A 346 69.58 -59.73 85.63
CA THR A 346 70.49 -60.82 86.05
C THR A 346 71.45 -60.41 87.17
N SER A 347 71.96 -59.17 87.16
CA SER A 347 72.81 -58.66 88.24
C SER A 347 72.03 -58.44 89.53
N GLU A 348 70.79 -57.96 89.44
CA GLU A 348 69.87 -57.84 90.57
C GLU A 348 69.52 -59.21 91.15
N SER A 349 69.21 -60.19 90.29
CA SER A 349 69.00 -61.58 90.71
C SER A 349 70.24 -62.21 91.34
N GLY A 350 71.44 -61.91 90.82
CA GLY A 350 72.71 -62.37 91.41
C GLY A 350 72.96 -61.75 92.78
N LYS A 351 72.82 -60.43 92.90
CA LYS A 351 72.97 -59.70 94.16
C LYS A 351 71.95 -60.11 95.22
N THR A 352 70.70 -60.38 94.83
CA THR A 352 69.67 -60.87 95.76
C THR A 352 70.00 -62.27 96.28
N SER A 353 70.51 -63.16 95.42
CA SER A 353 71.01 -64.48 95.84
C SER A 353 72.24 -64.36 96.75
N GLU A 354 73.20 -63.47 96.44
CA GLU A 354 74.35 -63.20 97.31
C GLU A 354 73.89 -62.65 98.67
N LEU A 355 72.92 -61.72 98.68
CA LEU A 355 72.34 -61.18 99.91
C LEU A 355 71.66 -62.28 100.74
N GLU A 356 70.94 -63.21 100.11
CA GLU A 356 70.29 -64.34 100.80
C GLU A 356 71.34 -65.24 101.49
N ILE A 357 72.44 -65.55 100.81
CA ILE A 357 73.55 -66.31 101.39
C ILE A 357 74.20 -65.55 102.56
N LEU A 358 74.45 -64.25 102.40
CA LEU A 358 75.02 -63.42 103.46
C LEU A 358 74.07 -63.28 104.66
N THR A 359 72.75 -63.21 104.45
CA THR A 359 71.78 -63.23 105.55
C THR A 359 71.79 -64.55 106.30
N ASP A 360 71.87 -65.67 105.58
CA ASP A 360 71.99 -67.01 106.18
C ASP A 360 73.29 -67.16 106.98
N GLU A 361 74.41 -66.62 106.49
CA GLU A 361 75.69 -66.60 107.22
C GLU A 361 75.64 -65.68 108.44
N LEU A 362 75.00 -64.51 108.34
CA LEU A 362 74.80 -63.59 109.45
C LEU A 362 73.94 -64.20 110.55
N ASP A 363 72.86 -64.91 110.20
CA ASP A 363 71.99 -65.55 111.17
C ASP A 363 72.70 -66.72 111.87
N LYS A 364 73.50 -67.51 111.14
CA LYS A 364 74.41 -68.51 111.76
C LYS A 364 75.44 -67.87 112.68
N ALA A 365 76.00 -66.72 112.32
CA ALA A 365 76.94 -65.98 113.17
C ALA A 365 76.26 -65.39 114.42
N ARG A 366 75.02 -64.88 114.29
CA ARG A 366 74.21 -64.40 115.41
C ARG A 366 73.81 -65.53 116.37
N GLU A 367 73.49 -66.71 115.85
CA GLU A 367 73.24 -67.90 116.66
C GLU A 367 74.49 -68.30 117.46
N ARG A 368 75.67 -68.19 116.83
CA ARG A 368 76.97 -68.48 117.45
C ARG A 368 77.42 -67.42 118.47
N ILE A 369 77.09 -66.15 118.23
CA ILE A 369 77.29 -65.05 119.21
C ILE A 369 76.34 -65.24 120.41
N ARG A 370 75.10 -65.65 120.17
CA ARG A 370 74.11 -65.96 121.22
C ARG A 370 74.52 -67.16 122.09
N GLU A 371 75.25 -68.14 121.54
CA GLU A 371 75.84 -69.26 122.30
C GLU A 371 77.09 -68.87 123.10
N LEU A 372 77.83 -67.83 122.68
CA LEU A 372 79.14 -67.48 123.24
C LEU A 372 79.12 -66.28 124.22
N GLU A 373 78.03 -65.52 124.32
CA GLU A 373 77.87 -64.39 125.27
C GLU A 373 77.49 -64.80 126.72
N GLY A 374 77.42 -66.10 127.03
CA GLY A 374 76.99 -66.65 128.33
C GLY A 374 78.07 -66.92 129.40
N SER A 375 79.37 -66.73 129.12
CA SER A 375 80.44 -67.11 130.07
C SER A 375 81.56 -66.07 130.20
N LEU A 376 81.36 -65.19 131.19
CA LEU A 376 82.30 -64.42 132.05
C LEU A 376 83.59 -63.75 131.46
N PRO A 377 84.00 -62.60 132.05
CA PRO A 377 85.18 -61.79 131.71
C PRO A 377 86.38 -62.24 132.61
N PRO A 378 87.46 -61.47 132.92
CA PRO A 378 87.93 -60.16 132.48
C PRO A 378 89.46 -60.08 132.18
N SER A 379 89.89 -58.88 131.81
CA SER A 379 91.16 -58.25 132.24
C SER A 379 92.50 -58.59 131.56
N PHE A 380 93.17 -57.46 131.30
CA PHE A 380 94.58 -57.14 131.53
C PHE A 380 95.64 -57.53 130.49
N THR A 381 96.31 -56.45 130.03
CA THR A 381 97.75 -56.32 129.75
C THR A 381 98.32 -57.21 128.65
N GLY A 382 99.02 -56.73 127.64
CA GLY A 382 99.86 -55.55 127.57
C GLY A 382 101.14 -55.95 126.86
N ARG A 383 101.55 -55.13 125.89
CA ARG A 383 102.93 -54.88 125.43
C ARG A 383 103.55 -55.80 124.36
N SER A 384 104.18 -55.10 123.41
CA SER A 384 105.27 -55.49 122.49
C SER A 384 104.85 -56.43 121.34
N ASP A 385 105.17 -56.19 120.06
CA ASP A 385 106.48 -55.79 119.53
C ASP A 385 106.39 -54.90 118.27
N ASN A 386 107.39 -54.02 118.17
CA ASN A 386 107.48 -52.87 117.29
C ASN A 386 108.28 -53.18 116.01
N GLU A 387 107.81 -54.15 115.22
CA GLU A 387 108.31 -54.41 113.86
C GLU A 387 107.20 -54.66 112.81
N ASN A 388 105.92 -54.71 113.24
CA ASN A 388 104.77 -54.96 112.36
C ASN A 388 104.09 -53.67 111.84
N ILE A 389 104.49 -52.48 112.34
CA ILE A 389 103.89 -51.20 111.92
C ILE A 389 104.36 -50.83 110.51
N THR A 390 105.62 -51.10 110.14
CA THR A 390 106.17 -50.68 108.85
C THR A 390 105.57 -51.47 107.67
N SER A 391 105.31 -52.77 107.83
CA SER A 391 104.61 -53.60 106.84
C SER A 391 103.13 -53.24 106.71
N GLN A 392 102.46 -52.96 107.83
CA GLN A 392 101.07 -52.51 107.84
C GLN A 392 100.92 -51.11 107.23
N VAL A 393 101.84 -50.19 107.50
CA VAL A 393 101.84 -48.84 106.89
C VAL A 393 102.02 -48.94 105.38
N LEU A 394 102.97 -49.74 104.87
CA LEU A 394 103.13 -49.95 103.43
C LEU A 394 101.88 -50.58 102.76
N THR A 395 101.25 -51.53 103.44
CA THR A 395 100.02 -52.18 102.93
C THR A 395 98.83 -51.22 102.94
N LEU A 396 98.72 -50.38 103.97
CA LEU A 396 97.69 -49.34 104.07
C LEU A 396 97.92 -48.21 103.05
N THR A 397 99.16 -47.80 102.80
CA THR A 397 99.48 -46.80 101.77
C THR A 397 99.11 -47.29 100.38
N SER A 398 99.47 -48.53 100.01
CA SER A 398 99.04 -49.14 98.74
C SER A 398 97.52 -49.24 98.62
N ARG A 399 96.82 -49.57 99.71
CA ARG A 399 95.35 -49.63 99.73
C ARG A 399 94.69 -48.26 99.58
N VAL A 400 95.31 -47.20 100.11
CA VAL A 400 94.85 -45.82 99.95
C VAL A 400 95.05 -45.37 98.49
N GLU A 401 96.19 -45.68 97.87
CA GLU A 401 96.44 -45.37 96.46
C GLU A 401 95.42 -46.07 95.53
N ASP A 402 95.10 -47.35 95.78
CA ASP A 402 94.05 -48.06 95.04
C ASP A 402 92.67 -47.40 95.21
N LEU A 403 92.31 -47.04 96.45
CA LEU A 403 91.04 -46.38 96.74
C LEU A 403 90.95 -44.99 96.10
N GLU A 404 92.04 -44.22 96.06
CA GLU A 404 92.10 -42.93 95.38
C GLU A 404 91.94 -43.07 93.86
N SER A 405 92.54 -44.10 93.25
CA SER A 405 92.33 -44.43 91.83
C SER A 405 90.87 -44.82 91.55
N ASP A 406 90.27 -45.65 92.40
CA ASP A 406 88.87 -46.05 92.28
C ASP A 406 87.93 -44.86 92.44
N LEU A 407 88.22 -43.95 93.38
CA LEU A 407 87.46 -42.71 93.58
C LEU A 407 87.54 -41.81 92.35
N SER A 408 88.74 -41.65 91.78
CA SER A 408 88.94 -40.89 90.53
C SER A 408 88.17 -41.52 89.37
N GLN A 409 88.20 -42.84 89.22
CA GLN A 409 87.41 -43.54 88.21
C GLN A 409 85.91 -43.31 88.41
N LYS A 410 85.41 -43.39 89.65
CA LYS A 410 83.99 -43.14 89.96
C LYS A 410 83.59 -41.68 89.73
N GLU A 411 84.46 -40.72 90.01
CA GLU A 411 84.21 -39.31 89.69
C GLU A 411 84.11 -39.06 88.18
N THR A 412 84.96 -39.70 87.37
CA THR A 412 84.85 -39.63 85.91
C THR A 412 83.58 -40.29 85.39
N GLU A 413 83.17 -41.42 85.99
CA GLU A 413 81.93 -42.12 85.65
C GLU A 413 80.69 -41.29 86.01
N ILE A 414 80.69 -40.65 87.19
CA ILE A 414 79.65 -39.72 87.64
C ILE A 414 79.57 -38.51 86.69
N SER A 415 80.71 -37.94 86.29
CA SER A 415 80.75 -36.84 85.32
C SER A 415 80.18 -37.24 83.96
N LEU A 416 80.51 -38.45 83.50
CA LEU A 416 79.96 -39.02 82.26
C LEU A 416 78.44 -39.21 82.34
N TYR A 417 77.92 -39.79 83.43
CA TYR A 417 76.47 -39.95 83.63
C TYR A 417 75.76 -38.60 83.80
N ALA A 418 76.37 -37.62 84.47
CA ALA A 418 75.83 -36.27 84.58
C ALA A 418 75.72 -35.58 83.21
N SER A 419 76.74 -35.73 82.36
CA SER A 419 76.71 -35.27 80.97
C SER A 419 75.63 -35.98 80.15
N LYS A 420 75.51 -37.31 80.27
CA LYS A 420 74.47 -38.09 79.57
C LYS A 420 73.06 -37.70 80.02
N LEU A 421 72.85 -37.48 81.32
CA LEU A 421 71.58 -36.99 81.87
C LEU A 421 71.25 -35.57 81.39
N SER A 422 72.26 -34.71 81.25
CA SER A 422 72.12 -33.37 80.66
C SER A 422 71.63 -33.45 79.21
N VAL A 423 72.27 -34.27 78.38
CA VAL A 423 71.88 -34.46 76.97
C VAL A 423 70.47 -35.05 76.86
N LEU A 424 70.15 -36.08 77.64
CA LEU A 424 68.80 -36.67 77.66
C LEU A 424 67.72 -35.69 78.12
N ARG A 425 68.03 -34.77 79.04
CA ARG A 425 67.11 -33.70 79.45
C ARG A 425 66.87 -32.72 78.32
N GLN A 426 67.93 -32.31 77.61
CA GLN A 426 67.84 -31.43 76.46
C GLN A 426 67.03 -32.07 75.32
N GLU A 427 67.30 -33.33 75.00
CA GLU A 427 66.57 -34.08 73.97
C GLU A 427 65.08 -34.22 74.34
N LYS A 428 64.78 -34.53 75.61
CA LYS A 428 63.39 -34.55 76.11
C LYS A 428 62.71 -33.19 75.96
N GLU A 429 63.39 -32.10 76.29
CA GLU A 429 62.83 -30.74 76.19
C GLU A 429 62.61 -30.33 74.73
N GLU A 430 63.50 -30.71 73.82
CA GLU A 430 63.35 -30.49 72.39
C GLU A 430 62.17 -31.29 71.81
N VAL A 431 62.04 -32.57 72.16
CA VAL A 431 60.88 -33.40 71.77
C VAL A 431 59.59 -32.85 72.37
N GLN A 432 59.60 -32.41 73.63
CA GLN A 432 58.43 -31.81 74.27
C GLN A 432 58.02 -30.51 73.58
N SER A 433 58.99 -29.65 73.23
CA SER A 433 58.76 -28.39 72.50
C SER A 433 58.20 -28.64 71.10
N THR A 434 58.77 -29.60 70.35
CA THR A 434 58.27 -29.94 69.00
C THR A 434 56.88 -30.57 69.03
N LEU A 435 56.58 -31.42 70.02
CA LEU A 435 55.22 -31.95 70.22
C LEU A 435 54.24 -30.84 70.61
N GLN A 436 54.64 -29.92 71.48
CA GLN A 436 53.81 -28.78 71.86
C GLN A 436 53.51 -27.87 70.64
N GLY A 437 54.51 -27.61 69.80
CA GLY A 437 54.32 -26.88 68.53
C GLY A 437 53.34 -27.58 67.59
N LYS A 438 53.41 -28.92 67.47
CA LYS A 438 52.44 -29.70 66.67
C LYS A 438 51.04 -29.66 67.26
N VAL A 439 50.90 -29.68 68.59
CA VAL A 439 49.61 -29.55 69.26
C VAL A 439 49.01 -28.17 68.99
N GLU A 440 49.81 -27.10 69.10
CA GLU A 440 49.36 -25.74 68.78
C GLU A 440 48.97 -25.59 67.30
N GLU A 441 49.76 -26.14 66.38
CA GLU A 441 49.45 -26.16 64.95
C GLU A 441 48.14 -26.90 64.66
N LEU A 442 47.98 -28.12 65.20
CA LEU A 442 46.73 -28.88 65.06
C LEU A 442 45.53 -28.16 65.67
N GLN A 443 45.72 -27.49 66.82
CA GLN A 443 44.67 -26.70 67.46
C GLN A 443 44.26 -25.51 66.57
N THR A 444 45.21 -24.84 65.92
CA THR A 444 44.91 -23.75 64.96
C THR A 444 44.20 -24.27 63.71
N TRP A 445 44.54 -25.47 63.23
CA TRP A 445 43.85 -26.12 62.12
C TRP A 445 42.41 -26.49 62.47
N ILE A 446 42.18 -27.05 63.66
CA ILE A 446 40.84 -27.39 64.15
C ILE A 446 39.99 -26.13 64.27
N THR A 447 40.50 -25.05 64.87
CA THR A 447 39.74 -23.81 64.98
C THR A 447 39.44 -23.19 63.61
N ASN A 448 40.37 -23.24 62.67
CA ASN A 448 40.14 -22.79 61.28
C ASN A 448 39.10 -23.65 60.53
N LEU A 449 39.08 -24.96 60.75
CA LEU A 449 38.05 -25.83 60.18
C LEU A 449 36.68 -25.58 60.81
N GLU A 450 36.63 -25.35 62.13
CA GLU A 450 35.41 -24.99 62.84
C GLU A 450 34.84 -23.65 62.36
N THR A 451 35.68 -22.64 62.12
CA THR A 451 35.22 -21.36 61.55
C THR A 451 34.71 -21.52 60.13
N GLN A 452 35.41 -22.27 59.26
CA GLN A 452 34.93 -22.55 57.90
C GLN A 452 33.61 -23.32 57.90
N LEU A 453 33.46 -24.29 58.81
CA LEU A 453 32.23 -25.07 58.93
C LEU A 453 31.08 -24.20 59.48
N SER A 454 31.36 -23.32 60.43
CA SER A 454 30.39 -22.32 60.92
C SER A 454 29.97 -21.35 59.80
N GLU A 455 30.92 -20.85 59.02
CA GLU A 455 30.64 -19.97 57.88
C GLU A 455 29.83 -20.70 56.80
N ALA A 456 30.17 -21.94 56.47
CA ALA A 456 29.41 -22.77 55.54
C ALA A 456 27.98 -23.04 56.05
N ARG A 457 27.80 -23.29 57.36
CA ARG A 457 26.48 -23.44 57.98
C ARG A 457 25.67 -22.15 57.93
N LEU A 458 26.30 -21.00 58.20
CA LEU A 458 25.67 -19.68 58.08
C LEU A 458 25.25 -19.39 56.64
N ARG A 459 26.11 -19.69 55.66
CA ARG A 459 25.77 -19.58 54.23
C ARG A 459 24.59 -20.49 53.87
N LEU A 460 24.58 -21.73 54.33
CA LEU A 460 23.47 -22.66 54.10
C LEU A 460 22.16 -22.16 54.75
N GLN A 461 22.23 -21.63 55.97
CA GLN A 461 21.07 -21.05 56.66
C GLN A 461 20.56 -19.79 55.94
N SER A 462 21.46 -18.94 55.45
CA SER A 462 21.10 -17.76 54.64
C SER A 462 20.47 -18.14 53.30
N GLN A 463 20.66 -19.37 52.82
CA GLN A 463 20.06 -19.93 51.61
C GLN A 463 18.86 -20.85 51.91
N SER A 464 18.35 -20.84 53.14
CA SER A 464 17.19 -21.67 53.52
C SER A 464 15.89 -21.29 52.81
N ASP A 465 15.83 -20.07 52.29
CA ASP A 465 14.77 -19.52 51.45
C ASP A 465 14.82 -20.02 50.00
N TYR A 466 15.85 -20.77 49.59
CA TYR A 466 16.00 -21.23 48.21
C TYR A 466 14.78 -22.02 47.70
N GLU A 467 14.19 -22.88 48.53
CA GLU A 467 12.96 -23.59 48.15
C GLU A 467 11.75 -22.66 48.03
N GLU A 468 11.67 -21.63 48.87
CA GLU A 468 10.62 -20.62 48.81
C GLU A 468 10.77 -19.76 47.56
N VAL A 469 11.98 -19.28 47.25
CA VAL A 469 12.31 -18.60 46.00
C VAL A 469 12.05 -19.50 44.80
N CYS A 470 12.33 -20.81 44.86
CA CYS A 470 11.98 -21.75 43.79
C CYS A 470 10.46 -21.90 43.64
N ARG A 471 9.70 -21.95 44.74
CA ARG A 471 8.23 -22.01 44.72
C ARG A 471 7.63 -20.70 44.20
N GLU A 472 8.14 -19.55 44.63
CA GLU A 472 7.76 -18.23 44.15
C GLU A 472 8.12 -18.05 42.68
N LEU A 473 9.30 -18.48 42.22
CA LEU A 473 9.66 -18.49 40.82
C LEU A 473 8.80 -19.45 40.01
N ALA A 474 8.44 -20.62 40.55
CA ALA A 474 7.52 -21.55 39.90
C ALA A 474 6.10 -20.98 39.84
N PHE A 475 5.68 -20.24 40.86
CA PHE A 475 4.39 -19.55 40.93
C PHE A 475 4.34 -18.34 40.00
N LEU A 476 5.37 -17.49 40.00
CA LEU A 476 5.56 -16.39 39.05
C LEU A 476 5.65 -16.91 37.63
N ARG A 477 6.41 -17.99 37.38
CA ARG A 477 6.43 -18.68 36.10
C ARG A 477 5.05 -19.21 35.75
N SER A 478 4.29 -19.73 36.71
CA SER A 478 2.92 -20.17 36.44
C SER A 478 2.04 -18.97 36.09
N ILE A 479 2.03 -17.87 36.84
CA ILE A 479 1.19 -16.70 36.58
C ILE A 479 1.58 -16.00 35.28
N GLU A 480 2.88 -15.78 35.08
CA GLU A 480 3.44 -15.02 33.97
C GLU A 480 3.28 -15.75 32.64
N PHE A 481 3.21 -17.09 32.66
CA PHE A 481 2.99 -17.93 31.49
C PHE A 481 1.64 -18.68 31.49
N SER A 482 0.75 -18.45 32.47
CA SER A 482 -0.62 -19.03 32.51
C SER A 482 -1.49 -18.50 31.37
N ASN A 483 -1.26 -17.25 30.97
CA ASN A 483 -2.06 -16.60 29.94
C ASN A 483 -1.71 -17.04 28.51
N GLU A 484 -0.60 -17.75 28.28
CA GLU A 484 -0.23 -18.24 26.94
C GLU A 484 -0.76 -19.65 26.64
N ASN A 485 -1.21 -20.40 27.66
CA ASN A 485 -1.90 -21.68 27.41
C ASN A 485 -3.34 -21.50 26.90
N LEU A 486 -3.83 -20.26 26.78
CA LEU A 486 -5.14 -19.96 26.18
C LEU A 486 -5.12 -19.85 24.64
N VAL A 487 -3.99 -20.15 23.99
CA VAL A 487 -3.92 -20.28 22.51
C VAL A 487 -3.66 -21.75 22.07
N SER A 488 -3.80 -22.72 22.98
CA SER A 488 -4.17 -24.09 22.58
C SER A 488 -5.69 -24.22 22.63
N GLU A 489 -6.33 -24.27 21.47
CA GLU A 489 -7.79 -24.28 21.31
C GLU A 489 -8.48 -25.43 22.05
N ARG A 490 -9.38 -25.04 22.95
CA ARG A 490 -10.72 -25.58 23.28
C ARG A 490 -11.05 -27.00 22.77
N GLY A 491 -11.30 -27.90 23.73
CA GLY A 491 -12.07 -29.14 23.57
C GLY A 491 -12.63 -29.67 24.90
N GLU A 492 -13.75 -29.07 25.33
CA GLU A 492 -14.75 -29.45 26.35
C GLU A 492 -14.36 -29.73 27.84
N PRO A 493 -15.26 -29.38 28.79
CA PRO A 493 -15.02 -29.40 30.23
C PRO A 493 -15.67 -30.61 30.89
N GLU A 494 -14.92 -31.48 31.56
CA GLU A 494 -15.48 -32.38 32.57
C GLU A 494 -14.37 -32.96 33.44
N GLY A 495 -14.58 -32.97 34.75
CA GLY A 495 -13.70 -33.65 35.70
C GLY A 495 -13.26 -32.78 36.87
N THR A 496 -14.16 -32.65 37.82
CA THR A 496 -13.91 -32.20 39.21
C THR A 496 -12.58 -32.68 39.78
N ALA A 497 -11.93 -31.77 40.50
CA ALA A 497 -10.82 -32.04 41.39
C ALA A 497 -11.06 -33.31 42.22
N HIS A 498 -10.19 -34.31 42.03
CA HIS A 498 -9.90 -35.29 43.06
C HIS A 498 -8.39 -35.32 43.27
N PHE A 499 -8.00 -34.71 44.38
CA PHE A 499 -6.77 -34.96 45.08
C PHE A 499 -6.89 -36.38 45.64
N ASP A 500 -6.22 -37.35 45.03
CA ASP A 500 -6.02 -38.64 45.69
C ASP A 500 -4.57 -39.06 45.55
N SER A 501 -4.06 -39.50 46.70
CA SER A 501 -2.66 -39.78 46.97
C SER A 501 -2.40 -41.27 46.74
N ASN A 502 -1.15 -41.58 46.39
CA ASN A 502 -0.52 -42.91 46.33
C ASN A 502 -0.45 -43.58 44.95
N ASP A 503 0.58 -43.22 44.18
CA ASP A 503 1.29 -44.17 43.33
C ASP A 503 2.76 -43.71 43.13
N PRO A 504 3.79 -44.42 43.65
CA PRO A 504 5.17 -43.93 43.65
C PRO A 504 5.99 -44.31 42.40
N ALA A 505 5.36 -44.79 41.32
CA ALA A 505 6.08 -45.40 40.19
C ALA A 505 6.00 -44.66 38.83
N ALA A 506 5.52 -43.41 38.79
CA ALA A 506 5.36 -42.65 37.53
C ALA A 506 6.02 -41.25 37.53
N SER A 507 7.09 -41.05 38.29
CA SER A 507 7.86 -39.80 38.29
C SER A 507 8.97 -39.78 37.23
N ALA A 508 8.59 -39.85 35.95
CA ALA A 508 9.40 -39.22 34.92
C ALA A 508 9.03 -37.73 34.89
N PRO A 509 9.96 -36.80 35.16
CA PRO A 509 9.63 -35.38 35.12
C PRO A 509 9.31 -35.05 33.66
N VAL A 510 8.05 -34.72 33.38
CA VAL A 510 7.70 -33.99 32.16
C VAL A 510 8.49 -32.69 32.24
N LEU A 511 9.63 -32.66 31.55
CA LEU A 511 10.51 -31.51 31.43
C LEU A 511 9.69 -30.39 30.79
N LYS A 512 9.08 -29.56 31.65
CA LYS A 512 8.48 -28.29 31.25
C LYS A 512 9.53 -27.55 30.42
N PRO A 513 9.15 -26.96 29.27
CA PRO A 513 10.12 -26.38 28.33
C PRO A 513 11.06 -25.43 29.10
N PRO A 514 12.37 -25.43 28.79
CA PRO A 514 13.35 -24.64 29.53
C PRO A 514 12.95 -23.17 29.52
N LEU A 515 13.25 -22.44 30.61
CA LEU A 515 12.86 -21.03 30.80
C LEU A 515 13.24 -20.16 29.60
N GLU A 516 14.37 -20.45 28.96
CA GLU A 516 14.84 -19.80 27.74
C GLU A 516 13.84 -19.88 26.58
N VAL A 517 13.14 -21.01 26.41
CA VAL A 517 12.13 -21.18 25.36
C VAL A 517 10.86 -20.39 25.66
N LEU A 518 10.42 -20.36 26.94
CA LEU A 518 9.26 -19.55 27.33
C LEU A 518 9.56 -18.06 27.24
N LEU A 519 10.75 -17.64 27.67
CA LEU A 519 11.22 -16.26 27.54
C LEU A 519 11.36 -15.86 26.07
N MET A 520 11.85 -16.75 25.21
CA MET A 520 11.94 -16.50 23.77
C MET A 520 10.55 -16.35 23.15
N ASN A 521 9.58 -17.19 23.52
CA ASN A 521 8.20 -17.08 23.05
C ASN A 521 7.54 -15.79 23.53
N LYS A 522 7.69 -15.42 24.81
CA LYS A 522 7.19 -14.15 25.34
C LYS A 522 7.87 -12.94 24.72
N ASN A 523 9.19 -12.98 24.52
CA ASN A 523 9.92 -11.90 23.84
C ASN A 523 9.41 -11.74 22.41
N ARG A 524 9.16 -12.85 21.70
CA ARG A 524 8.56 -12.82 20.36
C ARG A 524 7.11 -12.31 20.37
N ALA A 525 6.31 -12.68 21.36
CA ALA A 525 4.95 -12.19 21.53
C ALA A 525 4.93 -10.68 21.84
N LEU A 526 5.81 -10.21 22.73
CA LEU A 526 6.00 -8.79 23.03
C LEU A 526 6.52 -8.02 21.81
N GLN A 527 7.47 -8.58 21.05
CA GLN A 527 7.93 -7.98 19.78
C GLN A 527 6.77 -7.85 18.79
N ASN A 528 5.91 -8.86 18.67
CA ASN A 528 4.72 -8.80 17.81
C ASN A 528 3.73 -7.74 18.29
N GLN A 529 3.45 -7.66 19.60
CA GLN A 529 2.59 -6.63 20.18
C GLN A 529 3.18 -5.23 20.01
N ILE A 530 4.49 -5.06 20.16
CA ILE A 530 5.18 -3.78 19.90
C ILE A 530 5.07 -3.42 18.42
N ALA A 531 5.24 -4.37 17.51
CA ALA A 531 5.08 -4.13 16.07
C ALA A 531 3.63 -3.76 15.72
N GLU A 532 2.64 -4.42 16.33
CA GLU A 532 1.21 -4.11 16.15
C GLU A 532 0.84 -2.75 16.74
N LEU A 533 1.32 -2.42 17.94
CA LEU A 533 1.14 -1.11 18.57
C LEU A 533 1.86 -0.01 17.80
N SER A 534 3.04 -0.28 17.24
CA SER A 534 3.74 0.67 16.36
C SER A 534 2.95 0.90 15.09
N ALA A 535 2.46 -0.16 14.43
CA ALA A 535 1.67 -0.04 13.22
C ALA A 535 0.37 0.73 13.45
N THR A 536 -0.34 0.47 14.55
CA THR A 536 -1.56 1.21 14.92
C THR A 536 -1.25 2.66 15.31
N THR A 537 -0.15 2.92 16.00
CA THR A 537 0.30 4.28 16.31
C THR A 537 0.63 5.05 15.03
N ASP A 538 1.30 4.43 14.06
CA ASP A 538 1.63 5.08 12.79
C ASP A 538 0.39 5.31 11.92
N GLN A 539 -0.59 4.39 11.94
CA GLN A 539 -1.90 4.60 11.32
C GLN A 539 -2.65 5.76 11.96
N LEU A 540 -2.71 5.82 13.29
CA LEU A 540 -3.35 6.91 14.03
C LEU A 540 -2.65 8.25 13.79
N ARG A 541 -1.31 8.28 13.72
CA ARG A 541 -0.54 9.48 13.35
C ARG A 541 -0.83 9.93 11.93
N ALA A 542 -0.89 9.00 10.98
CA ALA A 542 -1.23 9.33 9.59
C ALA A 542 -2.66 9.88 9.47
N GLU A 543 -3.61 9.31 10.20
CA GLU A 543 -4.99 9.79 10.26
C GLU A 543 -5.07 11.17 10.92
N LEU A 544 -4.37 11.38 12.03
CA LEU A 544 -4.28 12.67 12.71
C LEU A 544 -3.67 13.75 11.81
N HIS A 545 -2.59 13.42 11.09
CA HIS A 545 -1.99 14.33 10.11
C HIS A 545 -2.97 14.65 8.97
N ARG A 546 -3.72 13.66 8.48
CA ARG A 546 -4.74 13.87 7.45
C ARG A 546 -5.86 14.78 7.95
N LEU A 547 -6.34 14.57 9.17
CA LEU A 547 -7.36 15.41 9.80
C LEU A 547 -6.86 16.84 10.04
N GLN A 548 -5.62 17.01 10.47
CA GLN A 548 -4.99 18.34 10.61
C GLN A 548 -4.89 19.07 9.27
N MET A 549 -4.47 18.36 8.21
CA MET A 549 -4.45 18.95 6.86
C MET A 549 -5.84 19.39 6.39
N PHE A 550 -6.86 18.56 6.64
CA PHE A 550 -8.24 18.90 6.32
C PHE A 550 -8.77 20.09 7.15
N GLU A 551 -8.42 20.17 8.44
CA GLU A 551 -8.76 21.30 9.31
C GLU A 551 -8.13 22.61 8.81
N VAL A 552 -6.84 22.56 8.44
CA VAL A 552 -6.13 23.72 7.88
C VAL A 552 -6.76 24.16 6.56
N GLU A 553 -7.04 23.22 5.64
CA GLU A 553 -7.69 23.52 4.36
C GLU A 553 -9.09 24.10 4.57
N SER A 554 -9.88 23.52 5.49
CA SER A 554 -11.22 24.03 5.81
C SER A 554 -11.16 25.42 6.45
N ARG A 555 -10.18 25.71 7.31
CA ARG A 555 -9.96 27.06 7.86
C ARG A 555 -9.58 28.05 6.77
N GLN A 556 -8.68 27.67 5.86
CA GLN A 556 -8.27 28.49 4.73
C GLN A 556 -9.48 28.85 3.85
N GLN A 557 -10.30 27.86 3.49
CA GLN A 557 -11.52 28.08 2.70
C GLN A 557 -12.53 28.99 3.44
N ALA A 558 -12.71 28.82 4.74
CA ALA A 558 -13.58 29.69 5.53
C ALA A 558 -13.04 31.13 5.58
N GLN A 559 -11.72 31.32 5.60
CA GLN A 559 -11.10 32.63 5.54
C GLN A 559 -11.26 33.29 4.17
N GLU A 560 -11.01 32.55 3.09
CA GLU A 560 -11.26 33.02 1.72
C GLU A 560 -12.73 33.42 1.51
N GLN A 561 -13.67 32.63 2.04
CA GLN A 561 -15.10 32.96 2.00
C GLN A 561 -15.42 34.23 2.79
N ARG A 562 -14.84 34.41 3.99
CA ARG A 562 -15.03 35.64 4.78
C ARG A 562 -14.48 36.87 4.07
N GLU A 563 -13.29 36.76 3.46
CA GLU A 563 -12.70 37.85 2.68
C GLU A 563 -13.57 38.20 1.47
N LEU A 564 -14.08 37.19 0.75
CA LEU A 564 -14.99 37.42 -0.37
C LEU A 564 -16.30 38.07 0.09
N ILE A 565 -16.88 37.61 1.21
CA ILE A 565 -18.09 38.22 1.78
C ILE A 565 -17.82 39.68 2.15
N ALA A 566 -16.70 40.00 2.79
CA ALA A 566 -16.36 41.38 3.13
C ALA A 566 -16.22 42.28 1.88
N VAL A 567 -15.66 41.75 0.79
CA VAL A 567 -15.59 42.47 -0.50
C VAL A 567 -16.99 42.66 -1.08
N LEU A 568 -17.83 41.63 -1.08
CA LEU A 568 -19.21 41.73 -1.56
C LEU A 568 -20.04 42.70 -0.73
N GLU A 569 -19.87 42.71 0.59
CA GLU A 569 -20.50 43.66 1.50
C GLU A 569 -20.05 45.09 1.17
N SER A 570 -18.74 45.32 1.01
CA SER A 570 -18.20 46.62 0.56
C SER A 570 -18.78 47.06 -0.79
N ASP A 571 -18.88 46.14 -1.76
CA ASP A 571 -19.42 46.44 -3.09
C ASP A 571 -20.92 46.72 -3.04
N LEU A 572 -21.69 46.00 -2.22
CA LEU A 572 -23.10 46.28 -1.96
C LEU A 572 -23.30 47.62 -1.26
N TYR A 573 -22.44 47.97 -0.29
CA TYR A 573 -22.44 49.30 0.33
C TYR A 573 -22.20 50.40 -0.71
N ARG A 574 -21.23 50.22 -1.63
CA ARG A 574 -20.97 51.18 -2.72
C ARG A 574 -22.13 51.30 -3.69
N LEU A 575 -22.79 50.17 -4.02
CA LEU A 575 -23.98 50.17 -4.87
C LEU A 575 -25.16 50.85 -4.20
N GLN A 576 -25.34 50.65 -2.89
CA GLN A 576 -26.39 51.31 -2.13
C GLN A 576 -26.14 52.81 -1.98
N GLU A 577 -24.88 53.23 -1.75
CA GLU A 577 -24.49 54.64 -1.76
C GLU A 577 -24.76 55.30 -3.13
N ALA A 578 -24.41 54.63 -4.23
CA ALA A 578 -24.71 55.09 -5.57
C ALA A 578 -26.23 55.15 -5.87
N TYR A 579 -27.01 54.21 -5.32
CA TYR A 579 -28.47 54.20 -5.44
C TYR A 579 -29.12 55.36 -4.66
N ASP A 580 -28.70 55.59 -3.41
CA ASP A 580 -29.18 56.70 -2.58
C ASP A 580 -28.80 58.06 -3.19
N GLU A 581 -27.61 58.16 -3.79
CA GLU A 581 -27.16 59.37 -4.50
C GLU A 581 -27.98 59.61 -5.79
N ALA A 582 -28.31 58.55 -6.54
CA ALA A 582 -29.22 58.62 -7.68
C ALA A 582 -30.66 59.00 -7.27
N GLN A 583 -31.16 58.49 -6.13
CA GLN A 583 -32.45 58.91 -5.57
C GLN A 583 -32.45 60.38 -5.13
N ARG A 584 -31.39 60.87 -4.49
CA ARG A 584 -31.24 62.29 -4.12
C ARG A 584 -31.26 63.21 -5.34
N LEU A 585 -30.60 62.81 -6.42
CA LEU A 585 -30.64 63.53 -7.71
C LEU A 585 -32.03 63.50 -8.36
N ASN A 586 -32.79 62.41 -8.20
CA ASN A 586 -34.15 62.29 -8.72
C ASN A 586 -35.18 63.13 -7.94
N MET A 587 -35.01 63.26 -6.62
CA MET A 587 -35.90 64.07 -5.77
C MET A 587 -35.74 65.58 -5.99
N PHE A 588 -34.59 66.04 -6.50
CA PHE A 588 -34.35 67.45 -6.82
C PHE A 588 -34.86 67.85 -8.24
N GLY A 589 -35.30 66.88 -9.05
CA GLY A 589 -35.67 67.09 -10.46
C GLY A 589 -37.12 67.50 -10.74
N GLN A 590 -37.99 67.67 -9.74
CA GLN A 590 -39.42 67.94 -9.97
C GLN A 590 -39.87 69.41 -9.82
N THR A 591 -38.97 70.37 -9.64
CA THR A 591 -39.35 71.80 -9.67
C THR A 591 -38.40 72.65 -10.51
N GLY A 592 -38.84 73.03 -11.72
CA GLY A 592 -38.56 74.36 -12.28
C GLY A 592 -37.61 74.50 -13.49
N THR A 593 -38.25 74.69 -14.66
CA THR A 593 -37.86 75.51 -15.84
C THR A 593 -36.77 75.03 -16.81
N PRO A 594 -36.99 75.18 -18.14
CA PRO A 594 -36.04 74.80 -19.18
C PRO A 594 -35.17 75.99 -19.60
N SER A 595 -33.86 75.87 -19.46
CA SER A 595 -32.90 76.73 -20.15
C SER A 595 -31.74 75.90 -20.70
N GLN A 596 -31.55 76.10 -21.99
CA GLN A 596 -30.60 75.50 -22.90
C GLN A 596 -29.15 75.86 -22.52
N ASP A 597 -28.30 74.87 -22.19
CA ASP A 597 -26.90 74.91 -22.64
C ASP A 597 -26.21 73.54 -22.59
N GLN A 598 -25.30 73.36 -23.55
CA GLN A 598 -24.67 72.10 -23.94
C GLN A 598 -23.61 71.61 -22.92
N LEU A 599 -23.76 70.37 -22.42
CA LEU A 599 -22.66 69.46 -22.08
C LEU A 599 -23.20 68.05 -21.84
N HIS A 600 -23.43 67.32 -22.93
CA HIS A 600 -23.67 65.88 -22.90
C HIS A 600 -22.35 65.13 -22.90
N THR A 601 -22.08 64.34 -21.86
CA THR A 601 -21.78 62.89 -21.93
C THR A 601 -21.19 62.43 -20.58
N THR A 602 -22.00 61.75 -19.76
CA THR A 602 -21.59 60.70 -18.77
C THR A 602 -22.68 60.33 -17.77
N SER A 603 -23.77 61.11 -17.63
CA SER A 603 -24.77 60.90 -16.56
C SER A 603 -26.01 60.09 -16.95
N HIS A 604 -25.93 59.22 -17.98
CA HIS A 604 -27.05 58.37 -18.39
C HIS A 604 -26.82 56.86 -18.14
N ALA A 605 -25.65 56.46 -17.64
CA ALA A 605 -25.33 55.06 -17.37
C ALA A 605 -25.88 54.58 -16.00
N ALA A 606 -25.78 55.41 -14.96
CA ALA A 606 -26.11 54.99 -13.59
C ALA A 606 -27.62 54.85 -13.31
N CYS A 607 -28.49 55.65 -13.94
CA CYS A 607 -29.94 55.54 -13.72
C CYS A 607 -30.60 54.34 -14.42
N ARG A 608 -29.91 53.63 -15.33
CA ARG A 608 -30.51 52.52 -16.09
C ARG A 608 -30.24 51.15 -15.48
N GLU A 609 -29.16 51.00 -14.70
CA GLU A 609 -28.80 49.75 -14.04
C GLU A 609 -29.79 49.38 -12.92
N GLY A 610 -30.32 50.36 -12.19
CA GLY A 610 -31.35 50.13 -11.15
C GLY A 610 -32.73 49.77 -11.69
N GLN A 611 -33.07 50.18 -12.92
CA GLN A 611 -34.40 49.94 -13.49
C GLN A 611 -34.54 48.56 -14.14
N ILE A 612 -33.43 47.93 -14.56
CA ILE A 612 -33.41 46.61 -15.20
C ILE A 612 -33.48 45.47 -14.16
N LEU A 613 -33.05 45.72 -12.93
CA LEU A 613 -33.13 44.74 -11.82
C LEU A 613 -34.55 44.62 -11.23
N ALA A 614 -35.36 45.68 -11.31
CA ALA A 614 -36.78 45.63 -10.92
C ALA A 614 -37.63 44.80 -11.90
N GLU A 615 -37.20 44.68 -13.17
CA GLU A 615 -37.93 43.95 -14.22
C GLU A 615 -37.56 42.45 -14.27
N ALA A 616 -36.45 42.04 -13.64
CA ALA A 616 -36.00 40.64 -13.55
C ALA A 616 -36.66 39.84 -12.41
N ILE A 617 -37.36 40.50 -11.48
CA ILE A 617 -38.11 39.89 -10.38
C ILE A 617 -39.59 40.15 -10.69
N GLY A 618 -40.21 39.22 -11.42
CA GLY A 618 -41.42 39.45 -12.19
C GLY A 618 -42.60 40.10 -11.46
N GLU A 619 -43.08 41.19 -12.04
CA GLU A 619 -44.51 41.48 -12.19
C GLU A 619 -44.78 41.68 -13.69
N GLU A 620 -45.73 40.94 -14.25
CA GLU A 620 -46.12 41.04 -15.66
C GLU A 620 -46.86 42.36 -15.93
N GLN A 621 -46.36 43.17 -16.88
CA GLN A 621 -47.23 43.95 -17.76
C GLN A 621 -46.71 43.99 -19.21
N PRO A 622 -47.60 43.99 -20.22
CA PRO A 622 -47.23 43.79 -21.61
C PRO A 622 -47.07 45.13 -22.33
N ASN A 623 -45.86 45.50 -22.72
CA ASN A 623 -45.62 46.04 -24.07
C ASN A 623 -44.15 46.32 -24.41
N GLN A 624 -43.81 45.96 -25.65
CA GLN A 624 -42.75 46.52 -26.51
C GLN A 624 -41.30 46.06 -26.31
N THR A 625 -40.95 45.06 -27.12
CA THR A 625 -39.74 44.94 -27.95
C THR A 625 -38.60 45.95 -27.70
N THR A 626 -37.61 45.56 -26.91
CA THR A 626 -36.19 45.83 -27.22
C THR A 626 -35.31 44.76 -26.57
N VAL A 627 -34.50 44.09 -27.39
CA VAL A 627 -33.54 43.04 -26.98
C VAL A 627 -32.46 43.67 -26.08
N PRO A 628 -32.24 43.21 -24.82
CA PRO A 628 -31.17 43.73 -23.99
C PRO A 628 -29.85 43.09 -24.37
N ARG A 629 -28.85 43.94 -24.60
CA ARG A 629 -27.46 43.59 -24.87
C ARG A 629 -26.80 43.22 -23.54
N VAL A 630 -26.45 41.95 -23.36
CA VAL A 630 -25.76 41.45 -22.16
C VAL A 630 -24.37 42.09 -22.07
N ASP A 631 -24.06 42.70 -20.92
CA ASP A 631 -22.77 43.34 -20.70
C ASP A 631 -21.62 42.31 -20.55
N PRO A 632 -20.46 42.57 -21.16
CA PRO A 632 -19.35 41.62 -21.27
C PRO A 632 -18.69 41.27 -19.93
N SER A 633 -18.94 42.05 -18.86
CA SER A 633 -18.37 41.85 -17.52
C SER A 633 -19.00 40.65 -16.79
N LEU A 634 -20.33 40.53 -16.79
CA LEU A 634 -21.05 39.41 -16.17
C LEU A 634 -20.72 38.09 -16.86
N LEU A 635 -20.56 38.12 -18.18
CA LEU A 635 -20.17 36.94 -18.95
C LEU A 635 -18.77 36.45 -18.57
N GLN A 636 -17.82 37.35 -18.27
CA GLN A 636 -16.46 36.96 -17.87
C GLN A 636 -16.42 36.33 -16.47
N ILE A 637 -17.23 36.81 -15.53
CA ILE A 637 -17.31 36.24 -14.18
C ILE A 637 -17.90 34.83 -14.23
N VAL A 638 -18.99 34.63 -14.99
CA VAL A 638 -19.59 33.30 -15.18
C VAL A 638 -18.64 32.36 -15.92
N VAL A 639 -17.86 32.86 -16.88
CA VAL A 639 -16.83 32.09 -17.56
C VAL A 639 -15.73 31.64 -16.60
N HIS A 640 -15.21 32.53 -15.74
CA HIS A 640 -14.19 32.16 -14.75
C HIS A 640 -14.71 31.17 -13.70
N GLN A 641 -15.95 31.33 -13.23
CA GLN A 641 -16.56 30.37 -12.31
C GLN A 641 -16.72 29.00 -12.97
N ARG A 642 -17.24 28.96 -14.21
CA ARG A 642 -17.34 27.72 -15.00
C ARG A 642 -15.96 27.08 -15.19
N ASP A 643 -14.93 27.86 -15.47
CA ASP A 643 -13.59 27.35 -15.72
C ASP A 643 -12.93 26.82 -14.43
N ARG A 644 -13.19 27.45 -13.28
CA ARG A 644 -12.76 26.94 -11.96
C ARG A 644 -13.47 25.63 -11.58
N PHE A 645 -14.78 25.53 -11.82
CA PHE A 645 -15.51 24.27 -11.62
C PHE A 645 -15.03 23.17 -12.57
N ARG A 646 -14.74 23.52 -13.82
CA ARG A 646 -14.19 22.56 -14.79
C ARG A 646 -12.81 22.06 -14.36
N ALA A 647 -11.93 22.93 -13.89
CA ALA A 647 -10.62 22.54 -13.37
C ALA A 647 -10.72 21.61 -12.15
N ARG A 648 -11.59 21.94 -11.18
CA ARG A 648 -11.81 21.07 -10.01
C ARG A 648 -12.42 19.71 -10.39
N THR A 649 -13.27 19.68 -11.41
CA THR A 649 -13.84 18.43 -11.92
C THR A 649 -12.77 17.57 -12.59
N GLU A 650 -11.87 18.19 -13.37
CA GLU A 650 -10.75 17.50 -14.02
C GLU A 650 -9.75 16.93 -13.00
N GLU A 651 -9.43 17.69 -11.95
CA GLU A 651 -8.59 17.20 -10.84
C GLU A 651 -9.23 16.02 -10.09
N LEU A 652 -10.54 16.10 -9.82
CA LEU A 652 -11.27 15.00 -9.18
C LEU A 652 -11.33 13.76 -10.06
N GLU A 653 -11.62 13.91 -11.36
CA GLU A 653 -11.60 12.81 -12.33
C GLU A 653 -10.20 12.17 -12.43
N GLN A 654 -9.14 12.97 -12.39
CA GLN A 654 -7.77 12.47 -12.39
C GLN A 654 -7.44 11.71 -11.10
N SER A 655 -7.84 12.24 -9.93
CA SER A 655 -7.66 11.55 -8.66
C SER A 655 -8.44 10.22 -8.62
N GLU A 656 -9.68 10.19 -9.12
CA GLU A 656 -10.51 8.99 -9.19
C GLU A 656 -9.88 7.95 -10.13
N SER A 657 -9.35 8.38 -11.27
CA SER A 657 -8.61 7.53 -12.20
C SER A 657 -7.38 6.90 -11.55
N ASN A 658 -6.58 7.70 -10.80
CA ASN A 658 -5.39 7.21 -10.11
C ASN A 658 -5.74 6.18 -9.02
N HIS A 659 -6.77 6.42 -8.21
CA HIS A 659 -7.23 5.46 -7.20
C HIS A 659 -7.74 4.17 -7.85
N LYS A 660 -8.48 4.26 -8.98
CA LYS A 660 -8.92 3.09 -9.74
C LYS A 660 -7.73 2.29 -10.27
N GLN A 661 -6.69 2.94 -10.77
CA GLN A 661 -5.47 2.27 -11.22
C GLN A 661 -4.75 1.56 -10.05
N GLN A 662 -4.65 2.20 -8.89
CA GLN A 662 -4.03 1.60 -7.70
C GLN A 662 -4.82 0.38 -7.20
N ILE A 663 -6.15 0.45 -7.20
CA ILE A 663 -7.02 -0.70 -6.86
C ILE A 663 -6.76 -1.86 -7.83
N ILE A 664 -6.64 -1.61 -9.14
CA ILE A 664 -6.36 -2.65 -10.13
C ILE A 664 -4.99 -3.28 -9.89
N LEU A 665 -3.96 -2.49 -9.58
CA LEU A 665 -2.62 -2.99 -9.28
C LEU A 665 -2.61 -3.89 -8.04
N LEU A 666 -3.22 -3.43 -6.94
CA LEU A 666 -3.34 -4.21 -5.71
C LEU A 666 -4.17 -5.48 -5.92
N GLN A 667 -5.24 -5.43 -6.73
CA GLN A 667 -6.01 -6.61 -7.10
C GLN A 667 -5.14 -7.63 -7.86
N ARG A 668 -4.34 -7.18 -8.82
CA ARG A 668 -3.42 -8.05 -9.58
C ARG A 668 -2.34 -8.65 -8.68
N GLU A 669 -1.80 -7.89 -7.74
CA GLU A 669 -0.82 -8.38 -6.78
C GLU A 669 -1.42 -9.44 -5.85
N VAL A 670 -2.62 -9.19 -5.30
CA VAL A 670 -3.36 -10.17 -4.51
C VAL A 670 -3.66 -11.44 -5.31
N GLU A 671 -4.03 -11.32 -6.58
CA GLU A 671 -4.24 -12.47 -7.47
C GLU A 671 -2.93 -13.23 -7.73
N SER A 672 -1.81 -12.53 -7.92
CA SER A 672 -0.49 -13.14 -8.10
C SER A 672 -0.08 -13.93 -6.85
N VAL A 673 -0.17 -13.31 -5.67
CA VAL A 673 0.18 -13.96 -4.39
C VAL A 673 -0.72 -15.16 -4.13
N ARG A 674 -2.03 -15.05 -4.44
CA ARG A 674 -2.95 -16.20 -4.35
C ARG A 674 -2.55 -17.34 -5.29
N ALA A 675 -2.18 -17.04 -6.54
CA ALA A 675 -1.73 -18.04 -7.50
C ALA A 675 -0.43 -18.73 -7.04
N ASP A 676 0.53 -17.98 -6.50
CA ASP A 676 1.78 -18.52 -6.01
C ASP A 676 1.59 -19.34 -4.73
N ASN A 677 0.67 -18.94 -3.84
CA ASN A 677 0.29 -19.73 -2.67
C ASN A 677 -0.33 -21.08 -3.06
N VAL A 678 -1.17 -21.12 -4.11
CA VAL A 678 -1.74 -22.38 -4.64
C VAL A 678 -0.65 -23.27 -5.24
N LYS A 679 0.31 -22.71 -6.00
CA LYS A 679 1.47 -23.46 -6.51
C LYS A 679 2.34 -24.01 -5.39
N LEU A 680 2.59 -23.21 -4.35
CA LEU A 680 3.38 -23.61 -3.19
C LEU A 680 2.69 -24.76 -2.44
N TYR A 681 1.38 -24.66 -2.24
CA TYR A 681 0.57 -25.75 -1.68
C TYR A 681 0.70 -27.03 -2.53
N GLY A 682 0.60 -26.92 -3.86
CA GLY A 682 0.82 -28.04 -4.78
C GLY A 682 2.22 -28.66 -4.66
N LYS A 683 3.26 -27.84 -4.51
CA LYS A 683 4.65 -28.31 -4.30
C LYS A 683 4.82 -29.03 -2.96
N ILE A 684 4.20 -28.51 -1.89
CA ILE A 684 4.18 -29.17 -0.56
C ILE A 684 3.47 -30.52 -0.66
N ARG A 685 2.30 -30.60 -1.31
CA ARG A 685 1.58 -31.86 -1.51
C ARG A 685 2.37 -32.86 -2.37
N PHE A 686 3.03 -32.38 -3.41
CA PHE A 686 3.90 -33.22 -4.24
C PHE A 686 5.07 -33.80 -3.42
N LEU A 687 5.75 -32.98 -2.61
CA LEU A 687 6.83 -33.45 -1.73
C LEU A 687 6.32 -34.43 -0.66
N GLN A 688 5.13 -34.19 -0.09
CA GLN A 688 4.47 -35.11 0.84
C GLN A 688 4.08 -36.45 0.19
N SER A 689 3.79 -36.46 -1.12
CA SER A 689 3.47 -37.68 -1.85
C SER A 689 4.69 -38.57 -2.09
N TYR A 690 5.89 -37.99 -2.18
CA TYR A 690 7.15 -38.75 -2.26
C TYR A 690 7.63 -39.24 -0.89
N SER A 691 7.25 -38.59 0.21
CA SER A 691 7.59 -39.03 1.57
C SER A 691 6.64 -40.06 2.17
N SER A 692 5.60 -40.50 1.45
CA SER A 692 4.68 -41.56 1.88
C SER A 692 5.10 -42.93 1.28
N PRO A 693 5.61 -43.89 2.07
CA PRO A 693 5.99 -45.20 1.56
C PRO A 693 4.76 -46.07 1.32
N ARG A 694 4.53 -46.48 0.06
CA ARG A 694 3.57 -47.54 -0.33
C ARG A 694 4.32 -48.80 -0.76
N HIS A 695 4.47 -49.77 0.16
CA HIS A 695 4.23 -51.23 -0.04
C HIS A 695 4.90 -52.08 1.06
N ASN A 696 4.11 -52.76 1.91
CA ASN A 696 4.09 -54.24 2.05
C ASN A 696 3.09 -54.73 3.14
N PRO A 697 2.59 -55.99 3.06
CA PRO A 697 1.49 -56.56 3.88
C PRO A 697 2.00 -57.18 5.22
N PRO A 698 1.13 -57.77 6.09
CA PRO A 698 1.23 -57.61 7.55
C PRO A 698 2.17 -58.63 8.21
N VAL A 699 3.09 -58.14 9.03
CA VAL A 699 3.84 -58.92 10.04
C VAL A 699 3.98 -58.05 11.30
N PRO A 700 3.82 -58.61 12.52
CA PRO A 700 3.85 -57.82 13.75
C PRO A 700 5.27 -57.64 14.27
N GLU A 701 5.39 -56.64 15.14
CA GLU A 701 6.48 -56.36 16.08
C GLU A 701 7.72 -55.56 15.63
N SER A 702 7.81 -54.40 16.31
CA SER A 702 9.00 -53.71 16.74
C SER A 702 9.89 -53.11 15.65
N THR A 703 9.72 -51.82 15.39
CA THR A 703 10.80 -50.82 15.51
C THR A 703 10.23 -49.43 15.21
N LYS A 704 10.55 -48.48 16.09
CA LYS A 704 10.15 -47.08 15.99
C LYS A 704 10.84 -46.42 14.80
N SER A 705 10.05 -45.93 13.86
CA SER A 705 10.41 -44.80 13.00
C SER A 705 9.27 -43.79 13.05
N THR A 706 9.51 -42.68 13.73
CA THR A 706 8.57 -41.55 13.84
C THR A 706 8.52 -40.82 12.51
N SER A 707 7.73 -41.32 11.56
CA SER A 707 7.27 -40.52 10.42
C SER A 707 6.10 -39.67 10.92
N VAL A 708 6.38 -38.39 11.18
CA VAL A 708 5.36 -37.37 11.47
C VAL A 708 4.51 -37.17 10.22
N ALA A 709 3.45 -37.96 10.08
CA ALA A 709 2.34 -37.64 9.20
C ALA A 709 1.58 -36.47 9.85
N ILE A 710 1.91 -35.24 9.44
CA ILE A 710 1.20 -34.04 9.87
C ILE A 710 -0.24 -34.14 9.32
N PRO A 711 -1.29 -34.22 10.17
CA PRO A 711 -2.66 -34.20 9.71
C PRO A 711 -3.01 -32.76 9.29
N LEU A 712 -2.75 -32.42 8.03
CA LEU A 712 -2.97 -31.07 7.44
C LEU A 712 -4.45 -30.72 7.16
N ASN A 713 -5.41 -31.44 7.72
CA ASN A 713 -6.84 -31.29 7.37
C ASN A 713 -7.62 -30.35 8.29
N GLN A 714 -6.98 -29.56 9.16
CA GLN A 714 -7.69 -28.74 10.15
C GLN A 714 -7.37 -27.23 10.15
N ASP A 715 -6.54 -26.73 9.22
CA ASP A 715 -6.36 -25.29 9.03
C ASP A 715 -7.31 -24.76 7.95
N SER A 716 -8.26 -23.90 8.31
CA SER A 716 -9.23 -23.29 7.36
C SER A 716 -8.57 -22.56 6.18
N VAL A 717 -7.32 -22.10 6.36
CA VAL A 717 -6.50 -21.45 5.33
C VAL A 717 -5.93 -22.49 4.37
N VAL A 718 -5.42 -23.60 4.90
CA VAL A 718 -4.93 -24.75 4.12
C VAL A 718 -6.09 -25.38 3.35
N GLU A 719 -7.28 -25.47 3.95
CA GLU A 719 -8.47 -25.98 3.31
C GLU A 719 -8.89 -25.10 2.11
N LYS A 720 -8.84 -23.76 2.25
CA LYS A 720 -9.10 -22.82 1.14
C LYS A 720 -8.12 -23.00 -0.02
N TYR A 721 -6.83 -23.16 0.27
CA TYR A 721 -5.84 -23.38 -0.78
C TYR A 721 -5.89 -24.80 -1.35
N SER A 722 -6.30 -25.79 -0.56
CA SER A 722 -6.54 -27.17 -1.01
C SER A 722 -7.73 -27.24 -1.98
N GLN A 723 -8.85 -26.60 -1.65
CA GLN A 723 -10.02 -26.52 -2.52
C GLN A 723 -9.71 -25.73 -3.80
N ALA A 724 -8.92 -24.65 -3.69
CA ALA A 724 -8.47 -23.89 -4.86
C ALA A 724 -7.55 -24.70 -5.76
N TYR A 725 -6.66 -25.52 -5.19
CA TYR A 725 -5.77 -26.43 -5.91
C TYR A 725 -6.52 -27.58 -6.57
N GLU A 726 -7.44 -28.25 -5.86
CA GLU A 726 -8.28 -29.33 -6.39
C GLU A 726 -9.20 -28.84 -7.52
N ALA A 727 -9.75 -27.63 -7.40
CA ALA A 727 -10.56 -27.01 -8.44
C ALA A 727 -9.76 -26.61 -9.69
N ASP A 728 -8.44 -26.41 -9.57
CA ASP A 728 -7.55 -26.15 -10.71
C ASP A 728 -7.11 -27.45 -11.39
N LEU A 729 -6.99 -28.54 -10.64
CA LEU A 729 -6.66 -29.88 -11.13
C LEU A 729 -7.82 -30.60 -11.82
N ASP A 730 -9.08 -30.33 -11.43
CA ASP A 730 -10.23 -30.98 -12.04
C ASP A 730 -10.51 -30.45 -13.47
N PRO A 731 -10.28 -31.26 -14.51
CA PRO A 731 -10.50 -30.86 -15.90
C PRO A 731 -11.98 -30.54 -16.18
N PHE A 732 -12.88 -31.19 -15.44
CA PHE A 732 -14.31 -30.95 -15.58
C PHE A 732 -14.71 -29.61 -14.99
N SER A 733 -14.12 -29.17 -13.89
CA SER A 733 -14.34 -27.83 -13.32
C SER A 733 -13.95 -26.71 -14.29
N GLN A 734 -12.81 -26.86 -14.97
CA GLN A 734 -12.39 -25.92 -16.02
C GLN A 734 -13.34 -25.95 -17.22
N PHE A 735 -13.77 -27.14 -17.64
CA PHE A 735 -14.76 -27.31 -18.70
C PHE A 735 -16.11 -26.67 -18.34
N HIS A 736 -16.64 -26.91 -17.14
CA HIS A 736 -17.89 -26.30 -16.66
C HIS A 736 -17.78 -24.78 -16.54
N ARG A 737 -16.61 -24.24 -16.16
CA ARG A 737 -16.37 -22.78 -16.17
C ARG A 737 -16.38 -22.22 -17.59
N GLN A 738 -15.71 -22.88 -18.54
CA GLN A 738 -15.71 -22.48 -19.94
C GLN A 738 -17.11 -22.60 -20.57
N GLU A 739 -17.85 -23.66 -20.25
CA GLU A 739 -19.21 -23.88 -20.74
C GLU A 739 -20.19 -22.85 -20.16
N ARG A 740 -20.08 -22.54 -18.87
CA ARG A 740 -20.85 -21.45 -18.24
C ARG A 740 -20.51 -20.09 -18.86
N GLN A 741 -19.26 -19.85 -19.23
CA GLN A 741 -18.85 -18.64 -19.96
C GLN A 741 -19.39 -18.59 -21.39
N ARG A 742 -19.41 -19.72 -22.11
CA ARG A 742 -20.05 -19.83 -23.43
C ARG A 742 -21.54 -19.54 -23.35
N HIS A 743 -22.25 -20.20 -22.41
CA HIS A 743 -23.67 -19.97 -22.17
C HIS A 743 -23.94 -18.50 -21.80
N TYR A 744 -23.10 -17.89 -20.95
CA TYR A 744 -23.19 -16.47 -20.62
C TYR A 744 -22.92 -15.54 -21.81
N ARG A 745 -22.04 -15.93 -22.74
CA ARG A 745 -21.78 -15.16 -23.96
C ARG A 745 -22.97 -15.24 -24.92
N ASP A 746 -23.63 -16.38 -24.99
CA ASP A 746 -24.76 -16.66 -25.87
C ASP A 746 -26.10 -16.07 -25.37
N LEU A 747 -26.17 -15.67 -24.09
CA LEU A 747 -27.33 -14.98 -23.51
C LEU A 747 -27.59 -13.61 -24.16
N ARG A 748 -28.86 -13.30 -24.41
CA ARG A 748 -29.29 -12.02 -24.99
C ARG A 748 -29.01 -10.85 -24.03
N PRO A 749 -28.87 -9.60 -24.51
CA PRO A 749 -28.51 -8.46 -23.66
C PRO A 749 -29.45 -8.21 -22.48
N HIS A 750 -30.76 -8.46 -22.65
CA HIS A 750 -31.75 -8.34 -21.57
C HIS A 750 -31.61 -9.46 -20.55
N ASP A 751 -31.36 -10.69 -20.98
CA ASP A 751 -31.13 -11.82 -20.06
C ASP A 751 -29.84 -11.61 -19.25
N LYS A 752 -28.82 -10.99 -19.84
CA LYS A 752 -27.59 -10.58 -19.12
C LYS A 752 -27.88 -9.54 -18.05
N LEU A 753 -28.75 -8.57 -18.34
CA LEU A 753 -29.18 -7.56 -17.36
C LEU A 753 -29.98 -8.22 -16.22
N MET A 754 -30.94 -9.09 -16.56
CA MET A 754 -31.72 -9.84 -15.58
C MET A 754 -30.85 -10.75 -14.71
N LEU A 755 -29.85 -11.43 -15.29
CA LEU A 755 -28.89 -12.24 -14.54
C LEU A 755 -28.03 -11.40 -13.59
N LYS A 756 -27.67 -10.17 -13.97
CA LYS A 756 -26.96 -9.23 -13.09
C LYS A 756 -27.84 -8.76 -11.94
N ILE A 757 -29.10 -8.40 -12.22
CA ILE A 757 -30.07 -8.00 -11.20
C ILE A 757 -30.36 -9.17 -10.26
N PHE A 758 -30.58 -10.37 -10.80
CA PHE A 758 -30.82 -11.59 -10.01
C PHE A 758 -29.62 -11.96 -9.14
N ARG A 759 -28.39 -11.92 -9.67
CA ARG A 759 -27.19 -12.16 -8.86
C ARG A 759 -26.96 -11.09 -7.80
N LEU A 760 -27.29 -9.83 -8.08
CA LEU A 760 -27.19 -8.75 -7.12
C LEU A 760 -28.18 -8.95 -5.97
N VAL A 761 -29.42 -9.35 -6.30
CA VAL A 761 -30.44 -9.67 -5.30
C VAL A 761 -30.05 -10.91 -4.48
N VAL A 762 -29.57 -11.98 -5.10
CA VAL A 762 -29.21 -13.24 -4.41
C VAL A 762 -27.91 -13.13 -3.62
N GLY A 763 -26.92 -12.41 -4.15
CA GLY A 763 -25.56 -12.35 -3.60
C GLY A 763 -25.42 -11.48 -2.35
N ASN A 764 -26.33 -10.53 -2.13
CA ASN A 764 -26.22 -9.59 -1.02
C ASN A 764 -27.35 -9.79 0.01
N ARG A 765 -27.00 -9.93 1.30
CA ARG A 765 -27.97 -10.12 2.40
C ARG A 765 -28.94 -8.94 2.52
N THR A 766 -28.46 -7.72 2.30
CA THR A 766 -29.30 -6.50 2.33
C THR A 766 -30.21 -6.40 1.11
N ALA A 767 -29.74 -6.80 -0.08
CA ALA A 767 -30.57 -6.82 -1.29
C ALA A 767 -31.69 -7.87 -1.21
N ARG A 768 -31.42 -9.04 -0.59
CA ARG A 768 -32.45 -10.04 -0.28
C ARG A 768 -33.53 -9.48 0.65
N LEU A 769 -33.12 -8.78 1.71
CA LEU A 769 -34.05 -8.12 2.63
C LEU A 769 -34.86 -7.03 1.92
N GLY A 770 -34.22 -6.21 1.09
CA GLY A 770 -34.89 -5.17 0.29
C GLY A 770 -35.90 -5.74 -0.71
N ALA A 771 -35.57 -6.82 -1.41
CA ALA A 771 -36.49 -7.50 -2.33
C ALA A 771 -37.67 -8.14 -1.59
N PHE A 772 -37.44 -8.70 -0.40
CA PHE A 772 -38.51 -9.21 0.46
C PHE A 772 -39.44 -8.10 0.96
N VAL A 773 -38.88 -6.97 1.44
CA VAL A 773 -39.67 -5.80 1.86
C VAL A 773 -40.44 -5.21 0.69
N TYR A 774 -39.84 -5.12 -0.49
CA TYR A 774 -40.51 -4.68 -1.71
C TYR A 774 -41.69 -5.60 -2.08
N ALA A 775 -41.47 -6.92 -2.05
CA ALA A 775 -42.54 -7.89 -2.27
C ALA A 775 -43.65 -7.77 -1.22
N LEU A 776 -43.32 -7.56 0.06
CA LEU A 776 -44.27 -7.34 1.15
C LEU A 776 -45.11 -6.08 0.91
N ILE A 777 -44.48 -4.96 0.54
CA ILE A 777 -45.15 -3.70 0.22
C ILE A 777 -46.08 -3.88 -0.98
N LEU A 778 -45.64 -4.58 -2.01
CA LEU A 778 -46.45 -4.86 -3.20
C LEU A 778 -47.67 -5.71 -2.85
N HIS A 779 -47.49 -6.76 -2.02
CA HIS A 779 -48.61 -7.57 -1.54
C HIS A 779 -49.57 -6.75 -0.66
N LEU A 780 -49.05 -5.88 0.20
CA LEU A 780 -49.87 -4.98 1.02
C LEU A 780 -50.66 -3.99 0.14
N LEU A 781 -50.04 -3.45 -0.90
CA LEU A 781 -50.70 -2.53 -1.84
C LEU A 781 -51.80 -3.24 -2.62
N VAL A 782 -51.53 -4.45 -3.15
CA VAL A 782 -52.54 -5.27 -3.81
C VAL A 782 -53.68 -5.61 -2.86
N PHE A 783 -53.37 -5.98 -1.61
CA PHE A 783 -54.37 -6.26 -0.59
C PHE A 783 -55.23 -5.02 -0.27
N LEU A 784 -54.62 -3.84 -0.14
CA LEU A 784 -55.34 -2.58 0.08
C LEU A 784 -56.22 -2.19 -1.11
N ALA A 785 -55.74 -2.41 -2.34
CA ALA A 785 -56.51 -2.17 -3.55
C ALA A 785 -57.73 -3.11 -3.63
N LEU A 786 -57.52 -4.41 -3.37
CA LEU A 786 -58.60 -5.39 -3.31
C LEU A 786 -59.57 -5.10 -2.15
N TYR A 787 -59.06 -4.70 -0.99
CA TYR A 787 -59.88 -4.31 0.16
C TYR A 787 -60.75 -3.09 -0.17
N LYS A 788 -60.20 -2.06 -0.80
CA LYS A 788 -60.97 -0.88 -1.22
C LYS A 788 -62.00 -1.24 -2.30
N ALA A 789 -61.65 -2.08 -3.26
CA ALA A 789 -62.59 -2.53 -4.29
C ALA A 789 -63.74 -3.35 -3.66
N ALA A 790 -63.43 -4.26 -2.74
CA ALA A 790 -64.42 -5.03 -2.00
C ALA A 790 -65.31 -4.14 -1.13
N HIS A 791 -64.73 -3.19 -0.40
CA HIS A 791 -65.47 -2.25 0.43
C HIS A 791 -66.43 -1.39 -0.40
N PHE A 792 -65.96 -0.89 -1.56
CA PHE A 792 -66.80 -0.13 -2.48
C PHE A 792 -67.97 -0.98 -3.01
N GLN A 793 -67.70 -2.24 -3.38
CA GLN A 793 -68.73 -3.18 -3.81
C GLN A 793 -69.77 -3.44 -2.71
N THR A 794 -69.34 -3.64 -1.46
CA THR A 794 -70.29 -3.81 -0.34
C THR A 794 -71.13 -2.55 -0.10
N THR A 795 -70.54 -1.35 -0.14
CA THR A 795 -71.32 -0.11 0.02
C THR A 795 -72.29 0.12 -1.13
N ALA A 796 -71.94 -0.27 -2.36
CA ALA A 796 -72.84 -0.20 -3.51
C ALA A 796 -74.01 -1.18 -3.36
N ASN A 797 -73.74 -2.42 -2.94
CA ASN A 797 -74.77 -3.42 -2.68
C ASN A 797 -75.69 -3.01 -1.51
N GLU A 798 -75.16 -2.42 -0.44
CA GLU A 798 -75.96 -1.87 0.66
C GLU A 798 -76.82 -0.68 0.23
N ALA A 799 -76.31 0.19 -0.64
CA ALA A 799 -77.09 1.28 -1.21
C ALA A 799 -78.23 0.75 -2.09
N GLU A 800 -77.99 -0.27 -2.91
CA GLU A 800 -79.01 -0.94 -3.72
C GLU A 800 -80.08 -1.60 -2.83
N ALA A 801 -79.66 -2.34 -1.80
CA ALA A 801 -80.57 -2.97 -0.84
C ALA A 801 -81.43 -1.93 -0.09
N ASN A 802 -80.84 -0.81 0.33
CA ASN A 802 -81.57 0.29 0.98
C ASN A 802 -82.56 0.97 0.01
N CYS A 803 -82.19 1.14 -1.26
CA CYS A 803 -83.09 1.65 -2.29
C CYS A 803 -84.28 0.71 -2.51
N LEU A 804 -84.04 -0.60 -2.61
CA LEU A 804 -85.09 -1.61 -2.74
C LEU A 804 -85.99 -1.65 -1.50
N GLN A 805 -85.43 -1.55 -0.30
CA GLN A 805 -86.21 -1.51 0.94
C GLN A 805 -87.09 -0.25 1.02
N ARG A 806 -86.53 0.93 0.71
CA ARG A 806 -87.31 2.18 0.66
C ARG A 806 -88.38 2.15 -0.42
N TYR A 807 -88.09 1.55 -1.58
CA TYR A 807 -89.09 1.35 -2.63
C TYR A 807 -90.20 0.41 -2.15
N ALA A 808 -89.87 -0.71 -1.51
CA ALA A 808 -90.85 -1.63 -0.95
C ALA A 808 -91.71 -0.97 0.15
N GLU A 809 -91.11 -0.17 1.04
CA GLU A 809 -91.84 0.62 2.03
C GLU A 809 -92.75 1.67 1.40
N HIS A 810 -92.26 2.41 0.39
CA HIS A 810 -93.06 3.37 -0.37
C HIS A 810 -94.24 2.68 -1.06
N MET A 811 -94.01 1.54 -1.71
CA MET A 811 -95.08 0.74 -2.31
C MET A 811 -96.10 0.28 -1.26
N ARG A 812 -95.65 -0.13 -0.08
CA ARG A 812 -96.51 -0.54 1.04
C ARG A 812 -97.26 0.62 1.72
N LEU A 813 -96.76 1.85 1.66
CA LEU A 813 -97.40 3.02 2.27
C LEU A 813 -98.36 3.72 1.30
N VAL A 814 -97.97 3.83 0.02
CA VAL A 814 -98.72 4.59 -0.99
C VAL A 814 -99.77 3.73 -1.69
N HIS A 815 -99.48 2.44 -1.97
CA HIS A 815 -100.42 1.58 -2.71
C HIS A 815 -101.31 0.70 -1.83
N LYS A 816 -101.20 0.79 -0.50
CA LYS A 816 -102.04 0.01 0.42
C LYS A 816 -103.43 0.61 0.66
N GLU A 817 -103.68 1.84 0.22
CA GLU A 817 -105.04 2.41 0.19
C GLU A 817 -105.78 2.13 -1.13
N GLY A 818 -105.20 1.36 -2.07
CA GLY A 818 -105.76 1.21 -3.42
C GLY A 818 -105.76 -0.19 -4.03
N ALA A 819 -105.47 -1.26 -3.29
CA ALA A 819 -105.49 -2.62 -3.84
C ALA A 819 -106.69 -3.44 -3.28
N PRO A 820 -107.65 -3.83 -4.15
CA PRO A 820 -108.75 -4.71 -3.79
C PRO A 820 -108.27 -6.16 -3.66
N ASN A 821 -108.96 -6.92 -2.80
CA ASN A 821 -108.80 -8.35 -2.60
C ASN A 821 -108.53 -9.15 -3.88
N GLY A 822 -107.46 -9.95 -3.90
CA GLY A 822 -107.40 -11.10 -4.82
C GLY A 822 -106.01 -11.56 -5.23
N TYR A 823 -105.56 -12.63 -4.57
CA TYR A 823 -104.67 -13.68 -5.08
C TYR A 823 -103.18 -13.34 -5.31
N LEU A 824 -102.39 -13.90 -4.37
CA LEU A 824 -101.04 -14.48 -4.46
C LEU A 824 -99.90 -13.60 -4.99
#